data_AF-A0A925AYU2-F1
#
_entry.id   AF-A0A925AYU2-F1
#
_cell.length_a   1.000
_cell.length_b   1.000
_cell.length_c   1.000
_cell.angle_alpha   90.00
_cell.angle_beta   90.00
_cell.angle_gamma   90.00
#
_symmetry.space_group_name_H-M   'P 1'
#
loop_
_entity.id
_entity.type
_entity.pdbx_description
1 polymer ?
#
loop_
_entity_poly.entity_id
_entity_poly.type
_entity_poly.pdbx_seq_one_letter_code
_entity_poly.pdbx_strand_id
1 'polypeptide(L)'
;MTRLLARLAFFLSGVAGLTFELVWTRHLGLAIGATSVAIATITAAYMGGIALGSHLGGRIADRLKRPLAAYGLLELAIAMVGIAVPYFALAIPGVDAALFGEVSGFTRALTRFLVAVVVLIVPTTLMGATLPILARAVTERLGTVGREIGTLYAINLAGAVIGAALAGFYFIPTLGRNGTNAIAVGIDVLVGLIALYGGSKGAPSEVKPVDPLMSSTSIRAGSRDIVGLLAVTGASAMALQVLWTRAISTAIGPSTYAFSAIVCAYLSGLAIGGAIASRIADGTKSLRFALACVLLATGLAAMFGIAIVDDLPSVLRTVVLDKDLTIRGLFASEFGLAALCLMPATIAMGAIFPLSITAVIGSKEKLGSAVGIAYAINTVGAIVGSFASVFVLIPTLGIERGMRFAALLYVIAALVLCFRVESFVPKERSRTLAAACGLAVAVILAWHGWDIARWTAGVYRLSMTREYYSKDFKMAEVLFHADGLSSTVTVESEDDVRWIKVDGKVDGSSVGDMPTQILSGLLPMMFHPAPKNVAVIGCGTGVTVGGALQGEPEYVTLIDIEREVVIGAHFFAGENHAPWSDPRLTIVEDDGRNFLRRSKTAFDVIVSEPSNPWMAGAASLFTKEFFTLAAKHIDPDHGLFLQWLLIYELAPER
;
A
#
# COMPACT_ATOMS: atom_id res chain seq x y z
N MET A 1 -21.23 -26.30 -16.45
CA MET A 1 -21.65 -25.99 -15.07
C MET A 1 -20.45 -25.80 -14.13
N THR A 2 -19.57 -26.80 -13.96
CA THR A 2 -18.42 -26.75 -13.04
C THR A 2 -17.48 -25.55 -13.24
N ARG A 3 -17.08 -25.23 -14.48
CA ARG A 3 -16.24 -24.05 -14.77
C ARG A 3 -16.91 -22.71 -14.47
N LEU A 4 -18.23 -22.61 -14.70
CA LEU A 4 -18.98 -21.38 -14.40
C LEU A 4 -19.05 -21.16 -12.89
N LEU A 5 -19.35 -22.22 -12.12
CA LEU A 5 -19.37 -22.16 -10.67
C LEU A 5 -17.98 -21.85 -10.10
N ALA A 6 -16.92 -22.46 -10.65
CA ALA A 6 -15.54 -22.16 -10.25
C ALA A 6 -15.15 -20.69 -10.51
N ARG A 7 -15.51 -20.14 -11.67
CA ARG A 7 -15.24 -18.73 -12.02
C ARG A 7 -16.04 -17.76 -11.14
N LEU A 8 -17.33 -18.04 -10.89
CA LEU A 8 -18.15 -17.23 -10.00
C LEU A 8 -17.64 -17.28 -8.55
N ALA A 9 -17.31 -18.47 -8.06
CA ALA A 9 -16.72 -18.66 -6.74
C ALA A 9 -15.42 -17.86 -6.61
N PHE A 10 -14.55 -17.89 -7.62
CA PHE A 10 -13.27 -17.19 -7.57
C PHE A 10 -13.37 -15.66 -7.68
N PHE A 11 -14.40 -15.17 -8.40
CA PHE A 11 -14.77 -13.77 -8.40
C PHE A 11 -15.19 -13.31 -7.00
N LEU A 12 -16.12 -14.04 -6.36
CA LEU A 12 -16.60 -13.72 -5.02
C LEU A 12 -15.50 -13.85 -3.94
N SER A 13 -14.63 -14.86 -4.07
CA SER A 13 -13.42 -14.99 -3.24
C SER A 13 -12.48 -13.79 -3.41
N GLY A 14 -12.38 -13.22 -4.61
CA GLY A 14 -11.65 -11.96 -4.83
C GLY A 14 -12.27 -10.79 -4.06
N VAL A 15 -13.60 -10.67 -4.07
CA VAL A 15 -14.33 -9.65 -3.30
C VAL A 15 -14.05 -9.81 -1.80
N ALA A 16 -14.17 -11.02 -1.26
CA ALA A 16 -13.94 -11.31 0.14
C ALA A 16 -12.47 -11.12 0.53
N GLY A 17 -11.53 -11.62 -0.26
CA GLY A 17 -10.09 -11.57 0.01
C GLY A 17 -9.57 -10.14 0.17
N LEU A 18 -9.92 -9.22 -0.75
CA LEU A 18 -9.51 -7.82 -0.62
C LEU A 18 -10.27 -7.08 0.49
N THR A 19 -11.51 -7.50 0.77
CA THR A 19 -12.25 -6.97 1.93
C THR A 19 -11.55 -7.37 3.23
N PHE A 20 -11.11 -8.62 3.37
CA PHE A 20 -10.32 -9.09 4.51
C PHE A 20 -9.00 -8.35 4.63
N GLU A 21 -8.25 -8.21 3.53
CA GLU A 21 -6.96 -7.51 3.53
C GLU A 21 -7.10 -6.08 4.08
N LEU A 22 -8.08 -5.31 3.60
CA LEU A 22 -8.33 -3.94 4.05
C LEU A 22 -8.76 -3.88 5.53
N VAL A 23 -9.65 -4.79 5.96
CA VAL A 23 -10.18 -4.78 7.33
C VAL A 23 -9.16 -5.29 8.35
N TRP A 24 -8.45 -6.37 8.05
CA TRP A 24 -7.42 -6.93 8.93
C TRP A 24 -6.22 -5.99 9.07
N THR A 25 -5.82 -5.30 8.00
CA THR A 25 -4.79 -4.25 8.08
C THR A 25 -5.19 -3.15 9.06
N ARG A 26 -6.47 -2.74 9.07
CA ARG A 26 -6.98 -1.76 10.04
C ARG A 26 -7.05 -2.31 11.48
N HIS A 27 -7.47 -3.56 11.66
CA HIS A 27 -7.48 -4.19 12.99
C HIS A 27 -6.07 -4.29 13.59
N LEU A 28 -5.12 -4.79 12.80
CA LEU A 28 -3.74 -4.98 13.22
C LEU A 28 -2.98 -3.67 13.34
N GLY A 29 -3.22 -2.69 12.46
CA GLY A 29 -2.64 -1.36 12.57
C GLY A 29 -2.99 -0.66 13.89
N LEU A 30 -4.22 -0.82 14.39
CA LEU A 30 -4.60 -0.27 15.70
C LEU A 30 -3.99 -1.04 16.88
N ALA A 31 -3.74 -2.34 16.71
CA ALA A 31 -3.14 -3.18 17.74
C ALA A 31 -1.62 -2.98 17.83
N ILE A 32 -0.94 -2.91 16.68
CA ILE A 32 0.52 -2.89 16.57
C ILE A 32 1.07 -1.45 16.54
N GLY A 33 0.31 -0.51 15.98
CA GLY A 33 0.69 0.90 15.76
C GLY A 33 0.46 1.31 14.29
N ALA A 34 0.14 2.58 14.06
CA ALA A 34 -0.18 3.10 12.72
C ALA A 34 1.04 3.55 11.90
N THR A 35 2.25 3.13 12.30
CA THR A 35 3.51 3.47 11.60
C THR A 35 3.64 2.71 10.27
N SER A 36 4.32 3.28 9.28
CA SER A 36 4.69 2.57 8.04
C SER A 36 5.39 1.24 8.26
N VAL A 37 6.21 1.14 9.32
CA VAL A 37 6.88 -0.11 9.72
C VAL A 37 5.89 -1.22 10.05
N ALA A 38 4.82 -0.89 10.78
CA ALA A 38 3.77 -1.84 11.14
C ALA A 38 2.95 -2.26 9.93
N ILE A 39 2.59 -1.33 9.04
CA ILE A 39 1.86 -1.63 7.81
C ILE A 39 2.71 -2.54 6.90
N ALA A 40 3.98 -2.19 6.65
CA ALA A 40 4.89 -3.01 5.85
C ALA A 40 5.07 -4.43 6.43
N THR A 41 5.16 -4.51 7.76
CA THR A 41 5.23 -5.78 8.51
C THR A 41 3.98 -6.64 8.33
N ILE A 42 2.79 -6.05 8.46
CA ILE A 42 1.50 -6.73 8.27
C ILE A 42 1.39 -7.25 6.84
N THR A 43 1.66 -6.40 5.85
CA THR A 43 1.63 -6.77 4.42
C THR A 43 2.62 -7.88 4.13
N ALA A 44 3.84 -7.81 4.67
CA ALA A 44 4.83 -8.86 4.47
C ALA A 44 4.46 -10.20 5.10
N ALA A 45 3.90 -10.20 6.31
CA ALA A 45 3.37 -11.40 6.95
C ALA A 45 2.24 -12.01 6.10
N TYR A 46 1.35 -11.16 5.59
CA TYR A 46 0.23 -11.56 4.74
C TYR A 46 0.71 -12.21 3.43
N MET A 47 1.60 -11.53 2.71
CA MET A 47 2.20 -12.05 1.49
C MET A 47 3.07 -13.28 1.75
N GLY A 48 3.78 -13.35 2.87
CA GLY A 48 4.60 -14.48 3.27
C GLY A 48 3.76 -15.76 3.44
N GLY A 49 2.60 -15.66 4.07
CA GLY A 49 1.66 -16.76 4.13
C GLY A 49 1.05 -17.09 2.77
N ILE A 50 0.70 -16.11 1.92
CA ILE A 50 0.28 -16.40 0.54
C ILE A 50 1.36 -17.20 -0.20
N ALA A 51 2.64 -16.83 -0.09
CA ALA A 51 3.73 -17.55 -0.73
C ALA A 51 3.85 -19.00 -0.22
N LEU A 52 3.79 -19.19 1.11
CA LEU A 52 3.81 -20.51 1.73
C LEU A 52 2.61 -21.37 1.28
N GLY A 53 1.42 -20.79 1.33
CA GLY A 53 0.16 -21.41 0.90
C GLY A 53 0.17 -21.82 -0.55
N SER A 54 0.71 -20.97 -1.42
CA SER A 54 0.84 -21.24 -2.85
C SER A 54 1.75 -22.43 -3.10
N HIS A 55 2.89 -22.49 -2.40
CA HIS A 55 3.84 -23.58 -2.51
C HIS A 55 3.27 -24.92 -2.00
N LEU A 56 2.65 -24.91 -0.81
CA LEU A 56 2.04 -26.11 -0.21
C LEU A 56 0.81 -26.57 -0.99
N GLY A 57 -0.09 -25.63 -1.28
CA GLY A 57 -1.31 -25.84 -2.05
C GLY A 57 -1.02 -26.39 -3.44
N GLY A 58 0.05 -25.93 -4.11
CA GLY A 58 0.49 -26.50 -5.38
C GLY A 58 0.84 -27.98 -5.31
N ARG A 59 1.60 -28.40 -4.28
CA ARG A 59 1.95 -29.82 -4.07
C ARG A 59 0.74 -30.68 -3.74
N ILE A 60 -0.20 -30.13 -2.98
CA ILE A 60 -1.45 -30.82 -2.58
C ILE A 60 -2.38 -30.93 -3.79
N ALA A 61 -2.52 -29.87 -4.59
CA ALA A 61 -3.41 -29.79 -5.74
C ALA A 61 -3.26 -30.98 -6.69
N ASP A 62 -2.03 -31.38 -7.00
CA ASP A 62 -1.77 -32.48 -7.92
C ASP A 62 -2.13 -33.87 -7.38
N ARG A 63 -2.37 -34.00 -6.07
CA ARG A 63 -2.82 -35.25 -5.42
C ARG A 63 -4.34 -35.33 -5.25
N LEU A 64 -5.04 -34.22 -5.45
CA LEU A 64 -6.48 -34.14 -5.22
C LEU A 64 -7.27 -34.72 -6.39
N LYS A 65 -8.17 -35.67 -6.08
CA LYS A 65 -9.12 -36.21 -7.06
C LYS A 65 -10.24 -35.22 -7.41
N ARG A 66 -10.67 -34.42 -6.42
CA ARG A 66 -11.75 -33.43 -6.53
C ARG A 66 -11.28 -32.04 -6.07
N PRO A 67 -10.44 -31.36 -6.86
CA PRO A 67 -9.83 -30.09 -6.46
C PRO A 67 -10.85 -28.97 -6.19
N LEU A 68 -11.99 -28.92 -6.91
CA LEU A 68 -13.02 -27.90 -6.64
C LEU A 68 -13.70 -28.06 -5.27
N ALA A 69 -13.90 -29.30 -4.81
CA ALA A 69 -14.45 -29.56 -3.48
C ALA A 69 -13.44 -29.20 -2.39
N ALA A 70 -12.16 -29.51 -2.60
CA ALA A 70 -11.09 -29.10 -1.69
C ALA A 70 -10.96 -27.58 -1.60
N TYR A 71 -11.10 -26.87 -2.73
CA TYR A 71 -11.18 -25.41 -2.76
C TYR A 71 -12.37 -24.90 -1.91
N GLY A 72 -13.55 -25.51 -2.03
CA GLY A 72 -14.70 -25.12 -1.21
C GLY A 72 -14.49 -25.34 0.30
N LEU A 73 -13.83 -26.43 0.70
CA LEU A 73 -13.45 -26.65 2.10
C LEU A 73 -12.42 -25.62 2.59
N LEU A 74 -11.50 -25.21 1.71
CA LEU A 74 -10.50 -24.21 2.01
C LEU A 74 -11.13 -22.84 2.27
N GLU A 75 -12.09 -22.43 1.45
CA GLU A 75 -12.86 -21.18 1.63
C GLU A 75 -13.68 -21.18 2.92
N LEU A 76 -14.30 -22.31 3.28
CA LEU A 76 -14.95 -22.45 4.60
C LEU A 76 -13.95 -22.33 5.76
N ALA A 77 -12.74 -22.88 5.61
CA ALA A 77 -11.70 -22.73 6.61
C ALA A 77 -11.22 -21.27 6.72
N ILE A 78 -11.08 -20.55 5.61
CA ILE A 78 -10.76 -19.11 5.60
C ILE A 78 -11.87 -18.33 6.32
N ALA A 79 -13.14 -18.60 6.03
CA ALA A 79 -14.26 -17.98 6.72
C ALA A 79 -14.22 -18.20 8.24
N MET A 80 -13.94 -19.44 8.69
CA MET A 80 -13.83 -19.73 10.14
C MET A 80 -12.67 -18.98 10.79
N VAL A 81 -11.51 -18.91 10.14
CA VAL A 81 -10.37 -18.15 10.66
C VAL A 81 -10.65 -16.64 10.60
N GLY A 82 -11.37 -16.16 9.59
CA GLY A 82 -11.78 -14.77 9.45
C GLY A 82 -12.71 -14.29 10.56
N ILE A 83 -13.47 -15.19 11.20
CA ILE A 83 -14.19 -14.89 12.45
C ILE A 83 -13.21 -14.65 13.59
N ALA A 84 -12.12 -15.41 13.68
CA ALA A 84 -11.18 -15.36 14.80
C ALA A 84 -10.21 -14.16 14.77
N VAL A 85 -9.82 -13.67 13.58
CA VAL A 85 -8.80 -12.61 13.43
C VAL A 85 -9.12 -11.32 14.22
N PRO A 86 -10.35 -10.76 14.18
CA PRO A 86 -10.67 -9.56 14.98
C PRO A 86 -10.49 -9.78 16.49
N TYR A 87 -10.80 -10.97 17.01
CA TYR A 87 -10.62 -11.29 18.43
C TYR A 87 -9.15 -11.43 18.80
N PHE A 88 -8.34 -12.06 17.93
CA PHE A 88 -6.89 -12.08 18.12
C PHE A 88 -6.30 -10.67 18.14
N ALA A 89 -6.75 -9.79 17.23
CA ALA A 89 -6.28 -8.40 17.18
C ALA A 89 -6.57 -7.62 18.48
N LEU A 90 -7.68 -7.90 19.16
CA LEU A 90 -8.01 -7.31 20.46
C LEU A 90 -7.10 -7.81 21.59
N ALA A 91 -6.60 -9.04 21.50
CA ALA A 91 -5.72 -9.63 22.51
C ALA A 91 -4.25 -9.16 22.36
N ILE A 92 -3.83 -8.75 21.16
CA ILE A 92 -2.45 -8.35 20.85
C ILE A 92 -1.88 -7.33 21.86
N PRO A 93 -2.56 -6.22 22.21
CA PRO A 93 -1.98 -5.25 23.14
C PRO A 93 -1.66 -5.84 24.53
N GLY A 94 -2.47 -6.77 25.03
CA GLY A 94 -2.23 -7.45 26.31
C GLY A 94 -1.05 -8.42 26.22
N VAL A 95 -0.94 -9.15 25.11
CA VAL A 95 0.18 -10.07 24.84
C VAL A 95 1.49 -9.30 24.67
N ASP A 96 1.46 -8.20 23.91
CA ASP A 96 2.62 -7.32 23.68
C ASP A 96 3.13 -6.75 25.02
N ALA A 97 2.22 -6.24 25.87
CA ALA A 97 2.58 -5.75 27.19
C ALA A 97 3.16 -6.83 28.11
N ALA A 98 2.58 -8.04 28.12
CA ALA A 98 2.99 -9.12 29.01
C ALA A 98 4.34 -9.75 28.62
N LEU A 99 4.60 -9.88 27.31
CA LEU A 99 5.80 -10.56 26.81
C LEU A 99 6.96 -9.60 26.51
N PHE A 100 6.66 -8.34 26.15
CA PHE A 100 7.63 -7.45 25.50
C PHE A 100 7.61 -6.01 26.00
N GLY A 101 6.95 -5.73 27.13
CA GLY A 101 6.70 -4.37 27.63
C GLY A 101 7.96 -3.48 27.80
N GLU A 102 9.14 -4.07 27.99
CA GLU A 102 10.40 -3.34 28.17
C GLU A 102 11.31 -3.31 26.92
N VAL A 103 10.94 -4.02 25.86
CA VAL A 103 11.79 -4.16 24.66
C VAL A 103 11.68 -2.91 23.79
N SER A 104 12.79 -2.27 23.42
CA SER A 104 12.83 -1.06 22.58
C SER A 104 13.50 -1.28 21.21
N GLY A 105 13.37 -0.30 20.32
CA GLY A 105 14.06 -0.28 19.02
C GLY A 105 13.74 -1.44 18.07
N PHE A 106 14.77 -1.96 17.39
CA PHE A 106 14.66 -3.03 16.38
C PHE A 106 14.02 -4.30 16.93
N THR A 107 14.36 -4.69 18.16
CA THR A 107 13.82 -5.90 18.79
C THR A 107 12.30 -5.82 18.91
N ARG A 108 11.74 -4.64 19.19
CA ARG A 108 10.27 -4.45 19.20
C ARG A 108 9.66 -4.57 17.81
N ALA A 109 10.27 -3.96 16.79
CA ALA A 109 9.80 -4.09 15.41
C ALA A 109 9.77 -5.56 14.97
N LEU A 110 10.83 -6.32 15.30
CA LEU A 110 10.90 -7.76 15.07
C LEU A 110 9.79 -8.52 15.81
N THR A 111 9.51 -8.12 17.05
CA THR A 111 8.51 -8.81 17.85
C THR A 111 7.09 -8.58 17.34
N ARG A 112 6.76 -7.33 16.99
CA ARG A 112 5.51 -6.96 16.31
C ARG A 112 5.34 -7.71 15.00
N PHE A 113 6.43 -7.88 14.26
CA PHE A 113 6.46 -8.72 13.07
C PHE A 113 6.12 -10.17 13.37
N LEU A 114 6.74 -10.78 14.40
CA LEU A 114 6.43 -12.15 14.80
C LEU A 114 4.96 -12.31 15.23
N VAL A 115 4.41 -11.36 15.98
CA VAL A 115 2.98 -11.39 16.37
C VAL A 115 2.07 -11.30 15.14
N ALA A 116 2.34 -10.37 14.21
CA ALA A 116 1.60 -10.25 12.96
C ALA A 116 1.67 -11.54 12.14
N VAL A 117 2.86 -12.16 12.05
CA VAL A 117 3.06 -13.46 11.39
C VAL A 117 2.24 -14.54 12.06
N VAL A 118 2.27 -14.68 13.38
CA VAL A 118 1.49 -15.72 14.09
C VAL A 118 0.00 -15.60 13.81
N VAL A 119 -0.55 -14.37 13.81
CA VAL A 119 -1.97 -14.13 13.57
C VAL A 119 -2.35 -14.35 12.10
N LEU A 120 -1.50 -13.92 11.16
CA LEU A 120 -1.84 -13.90 9.74
C LEU A 120 -1.39 -15.15 8.97
N ILE A 121 -0.38 -15.88 9.43
CA ILE A 121 0.21 -16.98 8.64
C ILE A 121 -0.82 -18.06 8.30
N VAL A 122 -1.72 -18.39 9.24
CA VAL A 122 -2.76 -19.39 9.02
C VAL A 122 -3.75 -18.94 7.95
N PRO A 123 -4.51 -17.83 8.11
CA PRO A 123 -5.48 -17.43 7.10
C PRO A 123 -4.85 -17.20 5.73
N THR A 124 -3.65 -16.62 5.70
CA THR A 124 -3.00 -16.24 4.43
C THR A 124 -2.34 -17.43 3.73
N THR A 125 -1.90 -18.45 4.47
CA THR A 125 -1.51 -19.74 3.89
C THR A 125 -2.71 -20.45 3.27
N LEU A 126 -3.89 -20.38 3.91
CA LEU A 126 -5.10 -20.92 3.31
C LEU A 126 -5.47 -20.15 2.03
N MET A 127 -5.45 -18.81 2.06
CA MET A 127 -5.70 -17.98 0.88
C MET A 127 -4.70 -18.25 -0.24
N GLY A 128 -3.41 -18.40 0.06
CA GLY A 128 -2.39 -18.73 -0.94
C GLY A 128 -2.59 -20.09 -1.62
N ALA A 129 -3.17 -21.06 -0.93
CA ALA A 129 -3.44 -22.39 -1.49
C ALA A 129 -4.60 -22.41 -2.49
N THR A 130 -5.43 -21.35 -2.55
CA THR A 130 -6.64 -21.29 -3.40
C THR A 130 -6.32 -21.36 -4.90
N LEU A 131 -5.40 -20.51 -5.40
CA LEU A 131 -5.10 -20.40 -6.82
C LEU A 131 -4.53 -21.70 -7.42
N PRO A 132 -3.53 -22.38 -6.81
CA PRO A 132 -3.02 -23.64 -7.37
C PRO A 132 -4.06 -24.77 -7.38
N ILE A 133 -4.90 -24.86 -6.35
CA ILE A 133 -5.96 -25.86 -6.26
C ILE A 133 -7.04 -25.59 -7.31
N LEU A 134 -7.45 -24.33 -7.46
CA LEU A 134 -8.47 -23.95 -8.43
C LEU A 134 -7.96 -24.05 -9.88
N ALA A 135 -6.70 -23.70 -10.13
CA ALA A 135 -6.06 -23.92 -11.43
C ALA A 135 -6.15 -25.39 -11.84
N ARG A 136 -5.86 -26.31 -10.92
CA ARG A 136 -6.03 -27.76 -11.15
C ARG A 136 -7.48 -28.18 -11.37
N ALA A 137 -8.45 -27.44 -10.83
CA ALA A 137 -9.87 -27.74 -10.98
C ALA A 137 -10.46 -27.33 -12.33
N VAL A 138 -9.94 -26.29 -12.97
CA VAL A 138 -10.50 -25.74 -14.22
C VAL A 138 -9.71 -26.10 -15.47
N THR A 139 -8.43 -26.40 -15.34
CA THR A 139 -7.58 -26.75 -16.48
C THR A 139 -7.76 -28.21 -16.86
N GLU A 140 -8.29 -28.48 -18.05
CA GLU A 140 -8.48 -29.84 -18.57
C GLU A 140 -7.35 -30.30 -19.51
N ARG A 141 -6.65 -29.36 -20.15
CA ARG A 141 -5.56 -29.64 -21.10
C ARG A 141 -4.38 -28.71 -20.82
N LEU A 142 -3.16 -29.27 -20.88
CA LEU A 142 -1.94 -28.49 -20.69
C LEU A 142 -1.72 -27.39 -21.77
N GLY A 143 -2.34 -27.52 -22.95
CA GLY A 143 -2.23 -26.52 -24.03
C GLY A 143 -3.15 -25.30 -23.88
N THR A 144 -4.01 -25.26 -22.85
CA THR A 144 -4.92 -24.13 -22.57
C THR A 144 -4.64 -23.49 -21.21
N VAL A 145 -3.44 -23.75 -20.66
CA VAL A 145 -3.05 -23.36 -19.31
C VAL A 145 -2.98 -21.84 -19.18
N GLY A 146 -2.39 -21.15 -20.15
CA GLY A 146 -2.30 -19.68 -20.15
C GLY A 146 -3.68 -19.04 -20.16
N ARG A 147 -4.59 -19.54 -21.00
CA ARG A 147 -5.96 -19.04 -21.07
C ARG A 147 -6.75 -19.30 -19.80
N GLU A 148 -6.76 -20.51 -19.27
CA GLU A 148 -7.60 -20.83 -18.10
C GLU A 148 -7.05 -20.18 -16.82
N ILE A 149 -5.73 -20.23 -16.58
CA ILE A 149 -5.12 -19.58 -15.40
C ILE A 149 -5.21 -18.07 -15.51
N GLY A 150 -4.89 -17.49 -16.67
CA GLY A 150 -4.98 -16.04 -16.86
C GLY A 150 -6.42 -15.53 -16.73
N THR A 151 -7.41 -16.30 -17.20
CA THR A 151 -8.83 -15.96 -17.00
C THR A 151 -9.24 -16.04 -15.53
N LEU A 152 -8.81 -17.08 -14.80
CA LEU A 152 -9.06 -17.15 -13.36
C LEU A 152 -8.45 -15.95 -12.63
N TYR A 153 -7.17 -15.67 -12.90
CA TYR A 153 -6.45 -14.55 -12.28
C TYR A 153 -7.16 -13.21 -12.55
N ALA A 154 -7.56 -12.95 -13.79
CA ALA A 154 -8.29 -11.73 -14.16
C ALA A 154 -9.67 -11.63 -13.48
N ILE A 155 -10.41 -12.74 -13.36
CA ILE A 155 -11.73 -12.77 -12.70
C ILE A 155 -11.59 -12.50 -11.20
N ASN A 156 -10.60 -13.09 -10.54
CA ASN A 156 -10.33 -12.85 -9.12
C ASN A 156 -9.90 -11.40 -8.87
N LEU A 157 -9.03 -10.85 -9.73
CA LEU A 157 -8.66 -9.44 -9.66
C LEU A 157 -9.86 -8.50 -9.91
N ALA A 158 -10.77 -8.86 -10.82
CA ALA A 158 -12.00 -8.08 -11.01
C ALA A 158 -12.90 -8.09 -9.75
N GLY A 159 -13.01 -9.24 -9.08
CA GLY A 159 -13.66 -9.35 -7.78
C GLY A 159 -12.96 -8.51 -6.70
N ALA A 160 -11.62 -8.57 -6.67
CA ALA A 160 -10.77 -7.80 -5.77
C ALA A 160 -10.97 -6.29 -5.92
N VAL A 161 -11.08 -5.76 -7.14
CA VAL A 161 -11.41 -4.35 -7.40
C VAL A 161 -12.74 -3.97 -6.75
N ILE A 162 -13.78 -4.80 -6.93
CA ILE A 162 -15.10 -4.55 -6.35
C ILE A 162 -15.06 -4.66 -4.83
N GLY A 163 -14.35 -5.65 -4.29
CA GLY A 163 -14.13 -5.79 -2.85
C GLY A 163 -13.44 -4.57 -2.25
N ALA A 164 -12.36 -4.09 -2.87
CA ALA A 164 -11.65 -2.90 -2.43
C ALA A 164 -12.52 -1.64 -2.49
N ALA A 165 -13.28 -1.45 -3.58
CA ALA A 165 -14.18 -0.33 -3.75
C ALA A 165 -15.32 -0.36 -2.71
N LEU A 166 -16.01 -1.50 -2.56
CA LEU A 166 -17.11 -1.63 -1.60
C LEU A 166 -16.60 -1.52 -0.17
N ALA A 167 -15.48 -2.16 0.19
CA ALA A 167 -14.92 -2.10 1.52
C ALA A 167 -14.51 -0.66 1.90
N GLY A 168 -13.76 0.01 1.02
CA GLY A 168 -13.24 1.36 1.26
C GLY A 168 -14.31 2.44 1.27
N PHE A 169 -15.23 2.43 0.29
CA PHE A 169 -16.19 3.51 0.09
C PHE A 169 -17.57 3.26 0.72
N TYR A 170 -17.94 2.00 0.98
CA TYR A 170 -19.30 1.66 1.44
C TYR A 170 -19.34 0.90 2.77
N PHE A 171 -18.73 -0.29 2.85
CA PHE A 171 -18.86 -1.16 4.02
C PHE A 171 -18.22 -0.57 5.27
N ILE A 172 -16.97 -0.10 5.21
CA ILE A 172 -16.31 0.43 6.42
C ILE A 172 -16.99 1.71 6.92
N PRO A 173 -17.33 2.69 6.06
CA PRO A 173 -18.06 3.88 6.52
C PRO A 173 -19.43 3.59 7.12
N THR A 174 -20.19 2.62 6.60
CA THR A 174 -21.59 2.36 7.02
C THR A 174 -21.73 1.31 8.12
N LEU A 175 -20.93 0.24 8.08
CA LEU A 175 -21.05 -0.93 8.95
C LEU A 175 -19.90 -1.04 9.96
N GLY A 176 -18.87 -0.20 9.82
CA GLY A 176 -17.65 -0.28 10.61
C GLY A 176 -16.82 -1.53 10.31
N ARG A 177 -15.67 -1.64 10.98
CA ARG A 177 -14.68 -2.71 10.74
C ARG A 177 -15.24 -4.12 10.96
N ASN A 178 -15.98 -4.32 12.05
CA ASN A 178 -16.54 -5.63 12.41
C ASN A 178 -17.66 -6.06 11.42
N GLY A 179 -18.53 -5.14 11.01
CA GLY A 179 -19.57 -5.41 10.03
C GLY A 179 -19.00 -5.77 8.66
N THR A 180 -17.97 -5.04 8.22
CA THR A 180 -17.25 -5.36 6.98
C THR A 180 -16.58 -6.74 7.04
N ASN A 181 -15.95 -7.10 8.18
CA ASN A 181 -15.38 -8.44 8.36
C ASN A 181 -16.45 -9.54 8.26
N ALA A 182 -17.63 -9.32 8.88
CA ALA A 182 -18.73 -10.28 8.83
C ALA A 182 -19.27 -10.48 7.40
N ILE A 183 -19.32 -9.43 6.58
CA ILE A 183 -19.67 -9.54 5.16
C ILE A 183 -18.66 -10.41 4.42
N ALA A 184 -17.36 -10.16 4.60
CA ALA A 184 -16.31 -10.97 3.95
C ALA A 184 -16.42 -12.45 4.33
N VAL A 185 -16.63 -12.75 5.62
CA VAL A 185 -16.90 -14.12 6.11
C VAL A 185 -18.13 -14.72 5.43
N GLY A 186 -19.23 -13.97 5.33
CA GLY A 186 -20.45 -14.45 4.68
C GLY A 186 -20.25 -14.77 3.19
N ILE A 187 -19.46 -13.95 2.48
CA ILE A 187 -19.11 -14.19 1.08
C ILE A 187 -18.26 -15.46 0.95
N ASP A 188 -17.25 -15.67 1.79
CA ASP A 188 -16.42 -16.89 1.76
C ASP A 188 -17.21 -18.16 2.12
N VAL A 189 -18.15 -18.07 3.07
CA VAL A 189 -19.06 -19.20 3.34
C VAL A 189 -19.88 -19.54 2.08
N LEU A 190 -20.43 -18.54 1.42
CA LEU A 190 -21.17 -18.74 0.17
C LEU A 190 -20.30 -19.35 -0.93
N VAL A 191 -19.08 -18.84 -1.10
CA VAL A 191 -18.08 -19.38 -2.06
C VAL A 191 -17.79 -20.85 -1.74
N GLY A 192 -17.51 -21.15 -0.47
CA GLY A 192 -17.21 -22.50 0.01
C GLY A 192 -18.34 -23.48 -0.30
N LEU A 193 -19.58 -23.09 -0.04
CA LEU A 193 -20.77 -23.89 -0.34
C LEU A 193 -20.99 -24.10 -1.85
N ILE A 194 -20.84 -23.04 -2.66
CA ILE A 194 -20.96 -23.11 -4.12
C ILE A 194 -19.91 -24.07 -4.70
N ALA A 195 -18.66 -23.96 -4.26
CA ALA A 195 -17.55 -24.78 -4.72
C ALA A 195 -17.68 -26.24 -4.26
N LEU A 196 -18.10 -26.48 -3.02
CA LEU A 196 -18.41 -27.83 -2.51
C LEU A 196 -19.52 -28.50 -3.31
N TYR A 197 -20.61 -27.78 -3.57
CA TYR A 197 -21.72 -28.28 -4.39
C TYR A 197 -21.25 -28.62 -5.81
N GLY A 198 -20.55 -27.70 -6.47
CA GLY A 198 -20.00 -27.92 -7.81
C GLY A 198 -18.98 -29.07 -7.87
N GLY A 199 -18.15 -29.22 -6.84
CA GLY A 199 -17.14 -30.27 -6.73
C GLY A 199 -17.71 -31.64 -6.36
N SER A 200 -18.82 -31.70 -5.62
CA SER A 200 -19.50 -32.95 -5.25
C SER A 200 -20.17 -33.64 -6.44
N LYS A 201 -20.66 -32.84 -7.40
CA LYS A 201 -21.31 -33.30 -8.64
C LYS A 201 -20.37 -33.50 -9.82
N GLY A 202 -19.10 -33.07 -9.70
CA GLY A 202 -18.10 -33.16 -10.76
C GLY A 202 -17.40 -34.52 -10.84
N ALA A 203 -17.06 -34.95 -12.06
CA ALA A 203 -16.15 -36.07 -12.28
C ALA A 203 -14.75 -35.76 -11.71
N PRO A 204 -13.94 -36.78 -11.34
CA PRO A 204 -12.55 -36.59 -10.94
C PRO A 204 -11.77 -35.80 -12.00
N SER A 205 -10.96 -34.82 -11.57
CA SER A 205 -10.19 -33.98 -12.50
C SER A 205 -8.95 -34.73 -12.99
N GLU A 206 -8.92 -35.08 -14.28
CA GLU A 206 -7.72 -35.54 -14.98
C GLU A 206 -7.28 -34.49 -16.01
N VAL A 207 -6.04 -34.01 -15.89
CA VAL A 207 -5.44 -33.10 -16.86
C VAL A 207 -4.83 -33.90 -17.99
N LYS A 208 -5.33 -33.69 -19.21
CA LYS A 208 -4.83 -34.38 -20.40
C LYS A 208 -3.51 -33.74 -20.89
N PRO A 209 -2.49 -34.54 -21.26
CA PRO A 209 -1.26 -34.04 -21.86
C PRO A 209 -1.53 -33.33 -23.20
N VAL A 210 -0.59 -32.49 -23.64
CA VAL A 210 -0.59 -31.95 -25.01
C VAL A 210 -0.16 -33.03 -25.99
N ASP A 211 -0.80 -33.09 -27.17
CA ASP A 211 -0.36 -33.98 -28.25
C ASP A 211 1.10 -33.69 -28.64
N PRO A 212 2.00 -34.70 -28.71
CA PRO A 212 3.42 -34.51 -29.02
C PRO A 212 3.68 -33.82 -30.37
N LEU A 213 2.76 -33.99 -31.33
CA LEU A 213 2.85 -33.40 -32.67
C LEU A 213 2.58 -31.88 -32.70
N MET A 214 2.00 -31.31 -31.63
CA MET A 214 1.73 -29.86 -31.52
C MET A 214 2.75 -29.13 -30.63
N SER A 215 3.62 -29.82 -29.90
CA SER A 215 4.55 -29.18 -28.96
C SER A 215 5.87 -28.77 -29.63
N SER A 216 5.87 -27.67 -30.39
CA SER A 216 7.12 -27.10 -30.95
C SER A 216 7.87 -26.18 -29.98
N THR A 217 7.25 -25.75 -28.88
CA THR A 217 7.82 -24.86 -27.86
C THR A 217 8.12 -25.60 -26.57
N SER A 218 9.18 -26.41 -26.58
CA SER A 218 9.66 -27.06 -25.35
C SER A 218 10.53 -26.11 -24.52
N ILE A 219 9.92 -25.13 -23.86
CA ILE A 219 10.59 -24.53 -22.70
C ILE A 219 10.53 -25.55 -21.58
N ARG A 220 11.70 -25.97 -21.07
CA ARG A 220 11.78 -26.83 -19.90
C ARG A 220 11.26 -26.05 -18.70
N ALA A 221 10.16 -26.52 -18.12
CA ALA A 221 10.06 -26.83 -16.71
C ALA A 221 11.26 -26.32 -15.88
N GLY A 222 11.11 -25.16 -15.22
CA GLY A 222 12.17 -24.60 -14.37
C GLY A 222 13.32 -23.91 -15.10
N SER A 223 13.05 -23.22 -16.21
CA SER A 223 14.03 -22.29 -16.78
C SER A 223 14.35 -21.22 -15.72
N ARG A 224 15.54 -21.34 -15.10
CA ARG A 224 15.96 -20.54 -13.93
C ARG A 224 15.88 -19.04 -14.19
N ASP A 225 16.00 -18.65 -15.46
CA ASP A 225 15.85 -17.29 -15.94
C ASP A 225 14.41 -16.74 -15.82
N ILE A 226 13.38 -17.49 -16.24
CA ILE A 226 11.98 -17.04 -16.14
C ILE A 226 11.49 -17.09 -14.68
N VAL A 227 11.98 -18.06 -13.91
CA VAL A 227 11.68 -18.13 -12.47
C VAL A 227 12.34 -16.97 -11.71
N GLY A 228 13.61 -16.66 -11.99
CA GLY A 228 14.28 -15.49 -11.42
C GLY A 228 13.62 -14.17 -11.87
N LEU A 229 13.15 -14.11 -13.12
CA LEU A 229 12.38 -12.99 -13.63
C LEU A 229 11.10 -12.75 -12.80
N LEU A 230 10.34 -13.79 -12.46
CA LEU A 230 9.13 -13.65 -11.63
C LEU A 230 9.42 -12.98 -10.28
N ALA A 231 10.56 -13.29 -9.66
CA ALA A 231 10.97 -12.63 -8.42
C ALA A 231 11.26 -11.13 -8.66
N VAL A 232 12.02 -10.80 -9.71
CA VAL A 232 12.34 -9.40 -10.05
C VAL A 232 11.09 -8.62 -10.42
N THR A 233 10.19 -9.18 -11.23
CA THR A 233 8.96 -8.51 -11.63
C THR A 233 7.99 -8.34 -10.47
N GLY A 234 7.94 -9.31 -9.54
CA GLY A 234 7.17 -9.17 -8.31
C GLY A 234 7.73 -8.07 -7.41
N ALA A 235 9.05 -8.02 -7.24
CA ALA A 235 9.74 -6.99 -6.47
C ALA A 235 9.53 -5.59 -7.05
N SER A 236 9.77 -5.41 -8.34
CA SER A 236 9.54 -4.14 -9.02
C SER A 236 8.06 -3.73 -8.98
N ALA A 237 7.13 -4.69 -9.08
CA ALA A 237 5.70 -4.40 -9.07
C ALA A 237 5.23 -3.81 -7.74
N MET A 238 5.63 -4.44 -6.63
CA MET A 238 5.29 -3.94 -5.30
C MET A 238 6.05 -2.68 -4.93
N ALA A 239 7.33 -2.57 -5.33
CA ALA A 239 8.09 -1.34 -5.11
C ALA A 239 7.39 -0.16 -5.80
N LEU A 240 7.01 -0.31 -7.07
CA LEU A 240 6.25 0.71 -7.80
C LEU A 240 4.89 0.97 -7.16
N GLN A 241 4.16 -0.05 -6.71
CA GLN A 241 2.86 0.14 -6.07
C GLN A 241 2.97 1.01 -4.80
N VAL A 242 3.94 0.72 -3.92
CA VAL A 242 4.17 1.49 -2.69
C VAL A 242 4.57 2.93 -3.02
N LEU A 243 5.54 3.11 -3.93
CA LEU A 243 6.07 4.42 -4.27
C LEU A 243 5.05 5.28 -5.04
N TRP A 244 4.30 4.71 -5.98
CA TRP A 244 3.19 5.42 -6.64
C TRP A 244 2.11 5.82 -5.66
N THR A 245 1.79 4.96 -4.69
CA THR A 245 0.78 5.30 -3.69
C THR A 245 1.21 6.55 -2.93
N ARG A 246 2.48 6.62 -2.47
CA ARG A 246 3.04 7.81 -1.81
C ARG A 246 3.03 9.04 -2.73
N ALA A 247 3.50 8.86 -3.97
CA ALA A 247 3.63 9.94 -4.95
C ALA A 247 2.28 10.56 -5.35
N ILE A 248 1.29 9.71 -5.67
CA ILE A 248 -0.04 10.15 -6.08
C ILE A 248 -0.79 10.71 -4.87
N SER A 249 -0.76 10.06 -3.71
CA SER A 249 -1.42 10.59 -2.50
C SER A 249 -0.90 11.97 -2.09
N THR A 250 0.39 12.26 -2.28
CA THR A 250 0.94 13.60 -2.06
C THR A 250 0.39 14.63 -3.05
N ALA A 251 0.19 14.23 -4.32
CA ALA A 251 -0.27 15.14 -5.37
C ALA A 251 -1.79 15.42 -5.31
N ILE A 252 -2.60 14.40 -5.03
CA ILE A 252 -4.07 14.49 -5.11
C ILE A 252 -4.81 14.40 -3.76
N GLY A 253 -4.10 14.12 -2.66
CA GLY A 253 -4.65 14.17 -1.30
C GLY A 253 -4.41 12.87 -0.50
N PRO A 254 -3.84 12.96 0.73
CA PRO A 254 -3.51 11.80 1.57
C PRO A 254 -4.72 11.25 2.35
N SER A 255 -5.84 11.03 1.66
CA SER A 255 -7.08 10.52 2.26
C SER A 255 -7.18 8.99 2.16
N THR A 256 -8.01 8.37 3.01
CA THR A 256 -8.32 6.94 2.90
C THR A 256 -9.06 6.58 1.60
N TYR A 257 -9.73 7.57 0.98
CA TYR A 257 -10.44 7.41 -0.29
C TYR A 257 -9.46 7.42 -1.47
N ALA A 258 -8.49 8.32 -1.48
CA ALA A 258 -7.43 8.36 -2.49
C ALA A 258 -6.63 7.05 -2.50
N PHE A 259 -6.28 6.51 -1.33
CA PHE A 259 -5.65 5.19 -1.22
C PHE A 259 -6.52 4.09 -1.87
N SER A 260 -7.81 4.07 -1.57
CA SER A 260 -8.75 3.08 -2.13
C SER A 260 -8.87 3.23 -3.66
N ALA A 261 -8.89 4.45 -4.17
CA ALA A 261 -8.93 4.75 -5.61
C ALA A 261 -7.67 4.27 -6.33
N ILE A 262 -6.49 4.54 -5.77
CA ILE A 262 -5.18 4.10 -6.30
C ILE A 262 -5.14 2.56 -6.39
N VAL A 263 -5.51 1.86 -5.32
CA VAL A 263 -5.55 0.38 -5.31
C VAL A 263 -6.54 -0.14 -6.33
N CYS A 264 -7.74 0.45 -6.44
CA CYS A 264 -8.73 0.05 -7.44
C CYS A 264 -8.21 0.25 -8.88
N ALA A 265 -7.57 1.37 -9.18
CA ALA A 265 -6.98 1.63 -10.50
C ALA A 265 -5.85 0.64 -10.82
N TYR A 266 -4.96 0.39 -9.86
CA TYR A 266 -3.86 -0.56 -9.99
C TYR A 266 -4.36 -1.99 -10.26
N LEU A 267 -5.29 -2.48 -9.45
CA LEU A 267 -5.88 -3.83 -9.61
C LEU A 267 -6.70 -3.95 -10.90
N SER A 268 -7.39 -2.88 -11.31
CA SER A 268 -8.14 -2.86 -12.58
C SER A 268 -7.21 -3.02 -13.77
N GLY A 269 -6.07 -2.33 -13.77
CA GLY A 269 -5.05 -2.49 -14.80
C GLY A 269 -4.51 -3.92 -14.84
N LEU A 270 -4.15 -4.51 -13.70
CA LEU A 270 -3.72 -5.92 -13.62
C LEU A 270 -4.78 -6.89 -14.16
N ALA A 271 -6.05 -6.69 -13.82
CA ALA A 271 -7.16 -7.53 -14.28
C ALA A 271 -7.32 -7.47 -15.81
N ILE A 272 -7.29 -6.26 -16.38
CA ILE A 272 -7.38 -6.04 -17.83
C ILE A 272 -6.18 -6.66 -18.53
N GLY A 273 -4.97 -6.41 -18.04
CA GLY A 273 -3.73 -6.98 -18.57
C GLY A 273 -3.73 -8.51 -18.57
N GLY A 274 -4.15 -9.10 -17.45
CA GLY A 274 -4.29 -10.55 -17.31
C GLY A 274 -5.31 -11.15 -18.27
N ALA A 275 -6.45 -10.49 -18.46
CA ALA A 275 -7.50 -10.91 -19.39
C ALA A 275 -7.08 -10.81 -20.86
N ILE A 276 -6.29 -9.80 -21.22
CA ILE A 276 -5.72 -9.66 -22.57
C ILE A 276 -4.70 -10.79 -22.80
N ALA A 277 -3.76 -10.95 -21.86
CA ALA A 277 -2.72 -11.95 -21.95
C ALA A 277 -3.27 -13.38 -22.00
N SER A 278 -4.34 -13.69 -21.25
CA SER A 278 -4.97 -15.02 -21.27
C SER A 278 -5.49 -15.42 -22.67
N ARG A 279 -5.89 -14.45 -23.50
CA ARG A 279 -6.38 -14.74 -24.86
C ARG A 279 -5.26 -15.05 -25.84
N ILE A 280 -4.08 -14.47 -25.63
CA ILE A 280 -2.96 -14.52 -26.57
C ILE A 280 -1.84 -15.49 -26.16
N ALA A 281 -1.73 -15.83 -24.87
CA ALA A 281 -0.62 -16.60 -24.32
C ALA A 281 -0.43 -17.96 -25.02
N ASP A 282 -1.50 -18.75 -25.14
CA ASP A 282 -1.42 -20.10 -25.74
C ASP A 282 -1.13 -20.08 -27.25
N GLY A 283 -1.40 -18.95 -27.94
CA GLY A 283 -1.14 -18.79 -29.38
C GLY A 283 0.22 -18.17 -29.71
N THR A 284 0.99 -17.80 -28.68
CA THR A 284 2.25 -17.07 -28.85
C THR A 284 3.40 -18.02 -29.19
N LYS A 285 4.02 -17.83 -30.35
CA LYS A 285 5.12 -18.70 -30.83
C LYS A 285 6.39 -18.60 -29.99
N SER A 286 6.77 -17.39 -29.57
CA SER A 286 7.96 -17.12 -28.72
C SER A 286 7.51 -16.38 -27.47
N LEU A 287 7.41 -17.12 -26.36
CA LEU A 287 6.99 -16.56 -25.08
C LEU A 287 8.07 -15.67 -24.48
N ARG A 288 9.36 -15.99 -24.67
CA ARG A 288 10.46 -15.13 -24.19
C ARG A 288 10.50 -13.77 -24.89
N PHE A 289 10.29 -13.74 -26.21
CA PHE A 289 10.21 -12.49 -26.94
C PHE A 289 8.99 -11.66 -26.52
N ALA A 290 7.82 -12.30 -26.39
CA ALA A 290 6.62 -11.63 -25.92
C ALA A 290 6.80 -11.06 -24.51
N LEU A 291 7.40 -11.82 -23.58
CA LEU A 291 7.75 -11.35 -22.24
C LEU A 291 8.72 -10.16 -22.31
N ALA A 292 9.77 -10.23 -23.12
CA ALA A 292 10.71 -9.11 -23.27
C ALA A 292 10.02 -7.82 -23.76
N CYS A 293 9.11 -7.93 -24.73
CA CYS A 293 8.30 -6.79 -25.18
C CYS A 293 7.38 -6.24 -24.08
N VAL A 294 6.71 -7.11 -23.33
CA VAL A 294 5.82 -6.70 -22.23
C VAL A 294 6.60 -6.05 -21.08
N LEU A 295 7.78 -6.55 -20.74
CA LEU A 295 8.65 -5.95 -19.73
C LEU A 295 9.16 -4.58 -20.16
N LEU A 296 9.59 -4.41 -21.42
CA LEU A 296 9.97 -3.11 -21.95
C LEU A 296 8.78 -2.14 -21.93
N ALA A 297 7.61 -2.59 -22.38
CA ALA A 297 6.38 -1.79 -22.33
C ALA A 297 6.01 -1.40 -20.90
N THR A 298 6.19 -2.30 -19.93
CA THR A 298 5.97 -2.03 -18.50
C THR A 298 6.91 -0.94 -18.00
N GLY A 299 8.21 -1.02 -18.28
CA GLY A 299 9.18 -0.01 -17.87
C GLY A 299 8.91 1.38 -18.49
N LEU A 300 8.59 1.42 -19.79
CA LEU A 300 8.24 2.66 -20.48
C LEU A 300 6.91 3.25 -19.98
N ALA A 301 5.89 2.42 -19.78
CA ALA A 301 4.61 2.86 -19.24
C ALA A 301 4.72 3.30 -17.77
N ALA A 302 5.61 2.69 -16.99
CA ALA A 302 5.90 3.14 -15.63
C ALA A 302 6.56 4.53 -15.64
N MET A 303 7.50 4.77 -16.56
CA MET A 303 8.09 6.09 -16.77
C MET A 303 7.09 7.14 -17.22
N PHE A 304 6.16 6.77 -18.10
CA PHE A 304 5.05 7.65 -18.46
C PHE A 304 4.23 8.05 -17.23
N GLY A 305 3.89 7.10 -16.36
CA GLY A 305 3.23 7.40 -15.09
C GLY A 305 4.06 8.31 -14.19
N ILE A 306 5.36 8.04 -14.04
CA ILE A 306 6.30 8.88 -13.26
C ILE A 306 6.34 10.32 -13.80
N ALA A 307 6.36 10.48 -15.11
CA ALA A 307 6.39 11.81 -15.74
C ALA A 307 5.10 12.61 -15.49
N ILE A 308 3.94 11.94 -15.46
CA ILE A 308 2.64 12.60 -15.25
C ILE A 308 2.44 13.02 -13.78
N VAL A 309 2.98 12.27 -12.82
CA VAL A 309 2.80 12.56 -11.39
C VAL A 309 3.24 13.99 -11.04
N ASP A 310 4.31 14.49 -11.67
CA ASP A 310 4.81 15.85 -11.50
C ASP A 310 3.75 16.92 -11.82
N ASP A 311 2.97 16.70 -12.88
CA ASP A 311 1.96 17.62 -13.39
C ASP A 311 0.54 17.38 -12.83
N LEU A 312 0.34 16.33 -12.04
CA LEU A 312 -0.97 16.01 -11.46
C LEU A 312 -1.60 17.19 -10.71
N PRO A 313 -0.88 17.95 -9.85
CA PRO A 313 -1.46 19.08 -9.15
C PRO A 313 -1.95 20.18 -10.10
N SER A 314 -1.25 20.41 -11.21
CA SER A 314 -1.65 21.38 -12.25
C SER A 314 -2.97 20.97 -12.93
N VAL A 315 -3.15 19.68 -13.22
CA VAL A 315 -4.40 19.17 -13.78
C VAL A 315 -5.52 19.21 -12.75
N LEU A 316 -5.25 18.76 -11.51
CA LEU A 316 -6.22 18.79 -10.42
C LEU A 316 -6.69 20.22 -10.13
N ARG A 317 -5.81 21.22 -10.26
CA ARG A 317 -6.15 22.63 -10.11
C ARG A 317 -7.30 23.03 -11.03
N THR A 318 -7.26 22.60 -12.30
CA THR A 318 -8.32 22.93 -13.26
C THR A 318 -9.67 22.34 -12.85
N VAL A 319 -9.66 21.15 -12.23
CA VAL A 319 -10.86 20.50 -11.68
C VAL A 319 -11.36 21.24 -10.45
N VAL A 320 -10.48 21.57 -9.50
CA VAL A 320 -10.84 22.20 -8.21
C VAL A 320 -11.39 23.62 -8.39
N LEU A 321 -10.91 24.34 -9.41
CA LEU A 321 -11.38 25.68 -9.76
C LEU A 321 -12.71 25.68 -10.52
N ASP A 322 -13.22 24.52 -10.93
CA ASP A 322 -14.57 24.42 -11.47
C ASP A 322 -15.60 24.76 -10.38
N LYS A 323 -16.50 25.70 -10.71
CA LYS A 323 -17.55 26.16 -9.79
C LYS A 323 -18.66 25.12 -9.61
N ASP A 324 -18.83 24.24 -10.60
CA ASP A 324 -19.85 23.19 -10.58
C ASP A 324 -19.30 21.86 -10.00
N LEU A 325 -18.08 21.88 -9.45
CA LEU A 325 -17.46 20.70 -8.86
C LEU A 325 -18.26 20.17 -7.68
N THR A 326 -18.72 18.92 -7.80
CA THR A 326 -19.30 18.14 -6.71
C THR A 326 -18.23 17.26 -6.06
N ILE A 327 -18.44 16.83 -4.81
CA ILE A 327 -17.56 15.86 -4.12
C ILE A 327 -17.42 14.56 -4.92
N ARG A 328 -18.51 14.09 -5.55
CA ARG A 328 -18.47 12.92 -6.44
C ARG A 328 -17.61 13.18 -7.67
N GLY A 329 -17.71 14.39 -8.24
CA GLY A 329 -16.87 14.83 -9.36
C GLY A 329 -15.40 14.91 -9.00
N LEU A 330 -15.06 15.35 -7.79
CA LEU A 330 -13.70 15.37 -7.27
C LEU A 330 -13.13 13.95 -7.17
N PHE A 331 -13.82 13.04 -6.48
CA PHE A 331 -13.36 11.65 -6.35
C PHE A 331 -13.27 10.92 -7.70
N ALA A 332 -14.19 11.20 -8.63
CA ALA A 332 -14.13 10.65 -9.98
C ALA A 332 -12.89 11.17 -10.74
N SER A 333 -12.55 12.45 -10.58
CA SER A 333 -11.38 13.07 -11.19
C SER A 333 -10.09 12.53 -10.58
N GLU A 334 -10.00 12.42 -9.26
CA GLU A 334 -8.89 11.80 -8.54
C GLU A 334 -8.65 10.36 -9.01
N PHE A 335 -9.72 9.56 -9.14
CA PHE A 335 -9.64 8.21 -9.68
C PHE A 335 -9.16 8.21 -11.13
N GLY A 336 -9.68 9.10 -11.98
CA GLY A 336 -9.27 9.23 -13.37
C GLY A 336 -7.80 9.61 -13.53
N LEU A 337 -7.31 10.52 -12.70
CA LEU A 337 -5.91 10.95 -12.66
C LEU A 337 -4.98 9.84 -12.18
N ALA A 338 -5.35 9.14 -11.11
CA ALA A 338 -4.62 7.96 -10.64
C ALA A 338 -4.60 6.86 -11.71
N ALA A 339 -5.73 6.60 -12.37
CA ALA A 339 -5.85 5.63 -13.44
C ALA A 339 -4.97 5.98 -14.65
N LEU A 340 -4.91 7.26 -15.04
CA LEU A 340 -4.03 7.73 -16.11
C LEU A 340 -2.56 7.42 -15.84
N CYS A 341 -2.12 7.61 -14.59
CA CYS A 341 -0.75 7.33 -14.17
C CYS A 341 -0.44 5.83 -14.08
N LEU A 342 -1.39 5.04 -13.57
CA LEU A 342 -1.15 3.65 -13.15
C LEU A 342 -1.53 2.62 -14.21
N MET A 343 -2.65 2.81 -14.91
CA MET A 343 -3.23 1.78 -15.78
C MET A 343 -2.32 1.37 -16.93
N PRO A 344 -1.61 2.27 -17.63
CA PRO A 344 -0.72 1.86 -18.72
C PRO A 344 0.33 0.84 -18.28
N ALA A 345 0.99 1.08 -17.14
CA ALA A 345 1.99 0.18 -16.59
C ALA A 345 1.35 -1.10 -16.04
N THR A 346 0.28 -0.97 -15.26
CA THR A 346 -0.37 -2.12 -14.60
C THR A 346 -1.08 -3.06 -15.57
N ILE A 347 -1.58 -2.56 -16.72
CA ILE A 347 -2.04 -3.42 -17.82
C ILE A 347 -0.90 -4.27 -18.38
N ALA A 348 0.27 -3.67 -18.59
CA ALA A 348 1.45 -4.43 -19.03
C ALA A 348 1.91 -5.43 -17.94
N MET A 349 1.90 -5.03 -16.66
CA MET A 349 2.24 -5.90 -15.53
C MET A 349 1.29 -7.09 -15.40
N GLY A 350 0.00 -6.87 -15.59
CA GLY A 350 -1.03 -7.92 -15.54
C GLY A 350 -0.80 -9.03 -16.58
N ALA A 351 -0.15 -8.71 -17.69
CA ALA A 351 0.19 -9.67 -18.73
C ALA A 351 1.38 -10.57 -18.38
N ILE A 352 2.26 -10.16 -17.46
CA ILE A 352 3.51 -10.86 -17.14
C ILE A 352 3.23 -12.26 -16.57
N PHE A 353 2.29 -12.39 -15.63
CA PHE A 353 2.04 -13.66 -14.95
C PHE A 353 1.46 -14.74 -15.88
N PRO A 354 0.39 -14.49 -16.67
CA PRO A 354 -0.12 -15.47 -17.63
C PRO A 354 0.90 -15.90 -18.70
N LEU A 355 1.72 -14.97 -19.19
CA LEU A 355 2.78 -15.30 -20.15
C LEU A 355 3.90 -16.13 -19.52
N SER A 356 4.32 -15.77 -18.31
CA SER A 356 5.39 -16.46 -17.58
C SER A 356 4.98 -17.87 -17.19
N ILE A 357 3.75 -18.07 -16.73
CA ILE A 357 3.27 -19.40 -16.33
C ILE A 357 3.14 -20.33 -17.54
N THR A 358 2.69 -19.81 -18.69
CA THR A 358 2.65 -20.55 -19.95
C THR A 358 4.06 -20.92 -20.43
N ALA A 359 5.05 -20.06 -20.17
CA ALA A 359 6.43 -20.32 -20.52
C ALA A 359 7.12 -21.34 -19.62
N VAL A 360 6.70 -21.46 -18.36
CA VAL A 360 7.31 -22.40 -17.40
C VAL A 360 6.70 -23.79 -17.50
N ILE A 361 5.40 -23.92 -17.78
CA ILE A 361 4.69 -25.20 -17.72
C ILE A 361 5.01 -26.07 -18.95
N GLY A 362 5.76 -27.16 -18.70
CA GLY A 362 6.08 -28.18 -19.71
C GLY A 362 5.02 -29.29 -19.85
N SER A 363 5.11 -30.07 -20.94
CA SER A 363 4.15 -31.15 -21.26
C SER A 363 4.11 -32.33 -20.27
N LYS A 364 5.09 -32.44 -19.37
CA LYS A 364 5.20 -33.52 -18.37
C LYS A 364 5.06 -33.04 -16.92
N GLU A 365 4.80 -31.75 -16.69
CA GLU A 365 4.81 -31.20 -15.35
C GLU A 365 3.50 -31.35 -14.59
N LYS A 366 3.64 -31.39 -13.27
CA LYS A 366 2.52 -31.31 -12.36
C LYS A 366 2.04 -29.85 -12.26
N LEU A 367 0.91 -29.58 -12.92
CA LEU A 367 0.32 -28.25 -13.07
C LEU A 367 0.22 -27.47 -11.75
N GLY A 368 -0.31 -28.10 -10.69
CA GLY A 368 -0.52 -27.45 -9.40
C GLY A 368 0.80 -26.96 -8.79
N SER A 369 1.81 -27.82 -8.76
CA SER A 369 3.14 -27.48 -8.23
C SER A 369 3.83 -26.38 -9.02
N ALA A 370 3.70 -26.36 -10.36
CA ALA A 370 4.32 -25.34 -11.20
C ALA A 370 3.70 -23.95 -10.93
N VAL A 371 2.37 -23.88 -10.89
CA VAL A 371 1.62 -22.65 -10.54
C VAL A 371 1.95 -22.19 -9.12
N GLY A 372 1.98 -23.13 -8.17
CA GLY A 372 2.29 -22.83 -6.78
C GLY A 372 3.69 -22.25 -6.58
N ILE A 373 4.71 -22.81 -7.24
CA ILE A 373 6.09 -22.30 -7.17
C ILE A 373 6.21 -20.94 -7.85
N ALA A 374 5.65 -20.78 -9.05
CA ALA A 374 5.72 -19.51 -9.78
C ALA A 374 5.05 -18.38 -8.98
N TYR A 375 3.87 -18.63 -8.42
CA TYR A 375 3.16 -17.65 -7.60
C TYR A 375 3.91 -17.37 -6.29
N ALA A 376 4.44 -18.39 -5.60
CA ALA A 376 5.24 -18.21 -4.39
C ALA A 376 6.49 -17.35 -4.64
N ILE A 377 7.22 -17.58 -5.73
CA ILE A 377 8.44 -16.83 -6.05
C ILE A 377 8.13 -15.38 -6.41
N ASN A 378 7.07 -15.15 -7.19
CA ASN A 378 6.58 -13.80 -7.46
C ASN A 378 6.21 -13.08 -6.16
N THR A 379 5.50 -13.76 -5.25
CA THR A 379 5.09 -13.20 -3.96
C THR A 379 6.29 -12.92 -3.04
N VAL A 380 7.30 -13.79 -3.01
CA VAL A 380 8.55 -13.52 -2.27
C VAL A 380 9.28 -12.30 -2.83
N GLY A 381 9.39 -12.20 -4.16
CA GLY A 381 9.92 -11.00 -4.81
C GLY A 381 9.15 -9.75 -4.40
N ALA A 382 7.82 -9.84 -4.43
CA ALA A 382 6.91 -8.77 -4.06
C ALA A 382 7.04 -8.32 -2.58
N ILE A 383 7.28 -9.25 -1.64
CA ILE A 383 7.66 -8.92 -0.25
C ILE A 383 8.96 -8.13 -0.21
N VAL A 384 10.00 -8.61 -0.90
CA VAL A 384 11.31 -7.92 -0.95
C VAL A 384 11.14 -6.52 -1.54
N GLY A 385 10.36 -6.36 -2.60
CA GLY A 385 10.07 -5.07 -3.22
C GLY A 385 9.35 -4.09 -2.30
N SER A 386 8.32 -4.56 -1.57
CA SER A 386 7.56 -3.74 -0.63
C SER A 386 8.38 -3.32 0.60
N PHE A 387 9.29 -4.16 1.09
CA PHE A 387 10.20 -3.76 2.16
C PHE A 387 11.30 -2.83 1.65
N ALA A 388 11.90 -3.17 0.52
CA ALA A 388 12.97 -2.37 -0.08
C ALA A 388 12.47 -0.96 -0.40
N SER A 389 11.23 -0.77 -0.85
CA SER A 389 10.69 0.56 -1.09
C SER A 389 10.71 1.44 0.16
N VAL A 390 10.18 0.94 1.28
CA VAL A 390 10.06 1.72 2.54
C VAL A 390 11.41 1.91 3.24
N PHE A 391 12.23 0.87 3.35
CA PHE A 391 13.42 0.90 4.20
C PHE A 391 14.73 1.17 3.45
N VAL A 392 14.72 1.06 2.12
CA VAL A 392 15.94 1.23 1.31
C VAL A 392 15.74 2.32 0.27
N LEU A 393 14.77 2.19 -0.64
CA LEU A 393 14.61 3.11 -1.76
C LEU A 393 14.20 4.51 -1.31
N ILE A 394 13.19 4.65 -0.43
CA ILE A 394 12.77 5.97 0.07
C ILE A 394 13.93 6.68 0.81
N PRO A 395 14.58 6.06 1.83
CA PRO A 395 15.64 6.76 2.56
C PRO A 395 16.91 7.05 1.74
N THR A 396 17.22 6.27 0.69
CA THR A 396 18.47 6.43 -0.07
C THR A 396 18.30 7.16 -1.41
N LEU A 397 17.19 6.93 -2.10
CA LEU A 397 16.93 7.48 -3.43
C LEU A 397 15.79 8.52 -3.42
N GLY A 398 14.92 8.53 -2.41
CA GLY A 398 13.65 9.24 -2.44
C GLY A 398 12.61 8.54 -3.32
N ILE A 399 11.40 9.09 -3.34
CA ILE A 399 10.25 8.48 -4.02
C ILE A 399 10.46 8.42 -5.54
N GLU A 400 10.75 9.55 -6.19
CA GLU A 400 10.89 9.64 -7.66
C GLU A 400 11.97 8.69 -8.19
N ARG A 401 13.19 8.77 -7.65
CA ARG A 401 14.31 7.97 -8.13
C ARG A 401 14.14 6.49 -7.76
N GLY A 402 13.48 6.19 -6.64
CA GLY A 402 13.06 4.83 -6.30
C GLY A 402 12.13 4.23 -7.37
N MET A 403 11.18 5.02 -7.89
CA MET A 403 10.27 4.58 -8.95
C MET A 403 11.01 4.38 -10.27
N ARG A 404 11.91 5.31 -10.62
CA ARG A 404 12.79 5.18 -11.79
C ARG A 404 13.65 3.93 -11.72
N PHE A 405 14.19 3.60 -10.54
CA PHE A 405 14.94 2.38 -10.30
C PHE A 405 14.08 1.12 -10.52
N ALA A 406 12.86 1.09 -9.98
CA ALA A 406 11.96 -0.05 -10.19
C ALA A 406 11.52 -0.21 -11.66
N ALA A 407 11.29 0.90 -12.38
CA ALA A 407 11.04 0.91 -13.82
C ALA A 407 12.26 0.39 -14.62
N LEU A 408 13.48 0.81 -14.22
CA LEU A 408 14.73 0.36 -14.81
C LEU A 408 14.92 -1.16 -14.69
N LEU A 409 14.54 -1.76 -13.54
CA LEU A 409 14.60 -3.21 -13.36
C LEU A 409 13.74 -3.98 -14.39
N TYR A 410 12.58 -3.44 -14.79
CA TYR A 410 11.78 -4.03 -15.88
C TYR A 410 12.51 -3.97 -17.22
N VAL A 411 13.13 -2.84 -17.56
CA VAL A 411 13.87 -2.67 -18.82
C VAL A 411 15.13 -3.55 -18.84
N ILE A 412 15.84 -3.67 -17.72
CA ILE A 412 16.99 -4.57 -17.59
C ILE A 412 16.54 -6.03 -17.76
N ALA A 413 15.43 -6.42 -17.13
CA ALA A 413 14.86 -7.75 -17.29
C ALA A 413 14.48 -8.05 -18.75
N ALA A 414 13.89 -7.07 -19.46
CA ALA A 414 13.62 -7.17 -20.89
C ALA A 414 14.91 -7.38 -21.71
N LEU A 415 15.95 -6.60 -21.42
CA LEU A 415 17.25 -6.68 -22.09
C LEU A 415 17.92 -8.04 -21.89
N VAL A 416 17.89 -8.59 -20.67
CA VAL A 416 18.42 -9.94 -20.37
C VAL A 416 17.70 -11.02 -21.19
N LEU A 417 16.37 -10.91 -21.33
CA LEU A 417 15.61 -11.85 -22.16
C LEU A 417 15.93 -11.73 -23.66
N CYS A 418 16.28 -10.54 -24.16
CA CYS A 418 16.64 -10.33 -25.58
C CYS A 418 17.81 -11.22 -26.02
N PHE A 419 18.77 -11.49 -25.12
CA PHE A 419 19.92 -12.36 -25.38
C PHE A 419 19.62 -13.87 -25.21
N ARG A 420 18.41 -14.22 -24.74
CA ARG A 420 17.98 -15.60 -24.46
C ARG A 420 16.74 -16.02 -25.24
N VAL A 421 16.35 -15.25 -26.25
CA VAL A 421 15.21 -15.55 -27.12
C VAL A 421 15.45 -16.86 -27.88
N GLU A 422 14.38 -17.58 -28.21
CA GLU A 422 14.43 -18.84 -28.95
C GLU A 422 15.09 -18.67 -30.33
N SER A 423 15.84 -19.68 -30.78
CA SER A 423 16.70 -19.61 -31.97
C SER A 423 15.96 -19.36 -33.29
N PHE A 424 14.66 -19.62 -33.35
CA PHE A 424 13.83 -19.36 -34.53
C PHE A 424 13.41 -17.88 -34.66
N VAL A 425 13.61 -17.05 -33.63
CA VAL A 425 13.31 -15.62 -33.72
C VAL A 425 14.43 -14.92 -34.51
N PRO A 426 14.10 -14.12 -35.55
CA PRO A 426 15.11 -13.42 -36.34
C PRO A 426 16.01 -12.53 -35.46
N LYS A 427 17.34 -12.64 -35.63
CA LYS A 427 18.33 -11.88 -34.86
C LYS A 427 18.13 -10.37 -34.94
N GLU A 428 17.62 -9.87 -36.07
CA GLU A 428 17.29 -8.45 -36.25
C GLU A 428 16.24 -7.98 -35.24
N ARG A 429 15.16 -8.74 -35.01
CA ARG A 429 14.11 -8.38 -34.04
C ARG A 429 14.65 -8.32 -32.61
N SER A 430 15.50 -9.27 -32.23
CA SER A 430 16.17 -9.27 -30.92
C SER A 430 17.12 -8.07 -30.77
N ARG A 431 17.88 -7.72 -31.82
CA ARG A 431 18.76 -6.53 -31.83
C ARG A 431 17.98 -5.23 -31.73
N THR A 432 16.87 -5.09 -32.47
CA THR A 432 16.01 -3.90 -32.40
C THR A 432 15.42 -3.75 -30.99
N LEU A 433 14.95 -4.84 -30.38
CA LEU A 433 14.43 -4.80 -29.02
C LEU A 433 15.51 -4.45 -28.00
N ALA A 434 16.73 -5.00 -28.15
CA ALA A 434 17.87 -4.65 -27.30
C ALA A 434 18.27 -3.17 -27.45
N ALA A 435 18.28 -2.63 -28.68
CA ALA A 435 18.52 -1.22 -28.92
C ALA A 435 17.44 -0.32 -28.30
N ALA A 436 16.17 -0.72 -28.40
CA ALA A 436 15.06 -0.04 -27.75
C ALA A 436 15.18 -0.06 -26.21
N CYS A 437 15.61 -1.18 -25.63
CA CYS A 437 15.93 -1.26 -24.20
C CYS A 437 17.09 -0.33 -23.83
N GLY A 438 18.16 -0.29 -24.63
CA GLY A 438 19.30 0.61 -24.41
C GLY A 438 18.89 2.10 -24.43
N LEU A 439 18.05 2.48 -25.39
CA LEU A 439 17.49 3.83 -25.44
C LEU A 439 16.59 4.12 -24.22
N ALA A 440 15.73 3.17 -23.85
CA ALA A 440 14.86 3.31 -22.68
C ALA A 440 15.67 3.51 -21.39
N VAL A 441 16.77 2.76 -21.19
CA VAL A 441 17.70 2.96 -20.07
C VAL A 441 18.29 4.37 -20.10
N ALA A 442 18.76 4.84 -21.25
CA ALA A 442 19.33 6.18 -21.37
C ALA A 442 18.30 7.26 -21.02
N VAL A 443 17.06 7.15 -21.52
CA VAL A 443 15.96 8.08 -21.21
C VAL A 443 15.62 8.06 -19.72
N ILE A 444 15.51 6.87 -19.11
CA ILE A 444 15.23 6.72 -17.68
C ILE A 444 16.30 7.39 -16.82
N LEU A 445 17.57 7.24 -17.17
CA LEU A 445 18.69 7.80 -16.41
C LEU A 445 18.84 9.31 -16.63
N ALA A 446 18.54 9.81 -17.84
CA ALA A 446 18.66 11.23 -18.18
C ALA A 446 17.47 12.11 -17.76
N TRP A 447 16.40 11.53 -17.18
CA TRP A 447 15.20 12.28 -16.78
C TRP A 447 15.51 13.36 -15.73
N HIS A 448 14.97 14.57 -15.95
CA HIS A 448 15.36 15.82 -15.27
C HIS A 448 14.84 16.00 -13.84
N GLY A 449 14.15 15.01 -13.27
CA GLY A 449 13.57 15.10 -11.93
C GLY A 449 12.25 15.86 -11.89
N TRP A 450 11.51 15.72 -10.79
CA TRP A 450 10.28 16.45 -10.51
C TRP A 450 10.52 17.87 -10.00
N ASP A 451 9.55 18.75 -10.24
CA ASP A 451 9.43 20.04 -9.58
C ASP A 451 8.75 19.82 -8.22
N ILE A 452 9.55 19.75 -7.15
CA ILE A 452 9.06 19.41 -5.82
C ILE A 452 7.96 20.38 -5.37
N ALA A 453 8.12 21.69 -5.60
CA ALA A 453 7.13 22.70 -5.22
C ALA A 453 5.77 22.45 -5.89
N ARG A 454 5.79 22.03 -7.17
CA ARG A 454 4.58 21.69 -7.91
C ARG A 454 3.94 20.44 -7.35
N TRP A 455 4.72 19.38 -7.19
CA TRP A 455 4.24 18.09 -6.70
C TRP A 455 3.64 18.19 -5.29
N THR A 456 4.22 19.02 -4.40
CA THR A 456 3.75 19.25 -3.02
C THR A 456 2.84 20.47 -2.85
N ALA A 457 2.30 21.03 -3.94
CA ALA A 457 1.49 22.25 -3.89
C ALA A 457 0.21 22.13 -3.04
N GLY A 458 -0.30 20.91 -2.78
CA GLY A 458 -1.46 20.72 -1.90
C GLY A 458 -2.80 21.13 -2.51
N VAL A 459 -2.89 21.10 -3.84
CA VAL A 459 -4.03 21.63 -4.62
C VAL A 459 -5.38 20.96 -4.28
N TYR A 460 -5.35 19.77 -3.68
CA TYR A 460 -6.53 19.07 -3.19
C TYR A 460 -7.26 19.78 -2.02
N ARG A 461 -6.63 20.78 -1.38
CA ARG A 461 -7.26 21.63 -0.37
C ARG A 461 -8.20 22.65 -1.03
N LEU A 462 -9.47 22.30 -1.23
CA LEU A 462 -10.42 23.09 -2.02
C LEU A 462 -10.51 24.57 -1.61
N SER A 463 -10.62 24.83 -0.29
CA SER A 463 -10.70 26.20 0.23
C SER A 463 -9.45 27.01 -0.10
N MET A 464 -8.28 26.46 0.25
CA MET A 464 -6.97 27.06 0.00
C MET A 464 -6.71 27.28 -1.50
N THR A 465 -7.03 26.30 -2.34
CA THR A 465 -6.78 26.37 -3.78
C THR A 465 -7.62 27.46 -4.45
N ARG A 466 -8.87 27.62 -4.04
CA ARG A 466 -9.74 28.68 -4.57
C ARG A 466 -9.29 30.07 -4.13
N GLU A 467 -8.70 30.18 -2.95
CA GLU A 467 -8.17 31.45 -2.43
C GLU A 467 -6.82 31.82 -3.03
N TYR A 468 -5.83 30.93 -2.93
CA TYR A 468 -4.42 31.20 -3.24
C TYR A 468 -4.00 30.81 -4.66
N TYR A 469 -4.64 29.80 -5.25
CA TYR A 469 -4.27 29.29 -6.59
C TYR A 469 -5.27 29.68 -7.69
N SER A 470 -6.21 30.60 -7.45
CA SER A 470 -7.18 31.05 -8.47
C SER A 470 -6.57 31.93 -9.57
N LYS A 471 -5.43 32.57 -9.31
CA LYS A 471 -4.71 33.45 -10.26
C LYS A 471 -3.42 32.77 -10.76
N ASP A 472 -2.27 33.33 -10.42
CA ASP A 472 -0.96 32.83 -10.84
C ASP A 472 -0.51 31.68 -9.94
N PHE A 473 -0.17 30.55 -10.56
CA PHE A 473 0.37 29.37 -9.88
C PHE A 473 1.89 29.59 -9.70
N LYS A 474 2.26 30.56 -8.86
CA LYS A 474 3.66 30.83 -8.52
C LYS A 474 4.12 29.77 -7.52
N MET A 475 5.20 29.09 -7.86
CA MET A 475 5.80 28.08 -6.98
C MET A 475 6.58 28.77 -5.87
N ALA A 476 6.34 28.35 -4.64
CA ALA A 476 7.11 28.77 -3.49
C ALA A 476 8.53 28.21 -3.57
N GLU A 477 9.49 28.90 -2.93
CA GLU A 477 10.85 28.39 -2.81
C GLU A 477 10.87 27.23 -1.82
N VAL A 478 11.37 26.07 -2.24
CA VAL A 478 11.53 24.91 -1.37
C VAL A 478 12.84 25.05 -0.58
N LEU A 479 12.73 25.38 0.71
CA LEU A 479 13.86 25.48 1.63
C LEU A 479 14.32 24.10 2.13
N PHE A 480 13.40 23.15 2.22
CA PHE A 480 13.65 21.78 2.67
C PHE A 480 12.70 20.81 2.00
N HIS A 481 13.20 19.63 1.64
CA HIS A 481 12.42 18.48 1.18
C HIS A 481 13.04 17.20 1.72
N ALA A 482 12.21 16.34 2.31
CA ALA A 482 12.59 15.00 2.68
C ALA A 482 11.40 14.03 2.52
N ASP A 483 11.69 12.85 1.96
CA ASP A 483 10.73 11.74 1.95
C ASP A 483 10.95 10.89 3.21
N GLY A 484 10.09 11.10 4.20
CA GLY A 484 10.06 10.30 5.42
C GLY A 484 9.45 8.91 5.21
N LEU A 485 9.42 8.13 6.28
CA LEU A 485 8.93 6.74 6.23
C LEU A 485 7.42 6.67 5.98
N SER A 486 6.66 7.67 6.42
CA SER A 486 5.21 7.70 6.31
C SER A 486 4.70 8.85 5.43
N SER A 487 5.42 9.97 5.44
CA SER A 487 5.01 11.24 4.83
C SER A 487 6.17 11.96 4.15
N THR A 488 5.85 12.79 3.16
CA THR A 488 6.81 13.69 2.51
C THR A 488 6.70 15.06 3.16
N VAL A 489 7.82 15.60 3.64
CA VAL A 489 7.87 16.87 4.36
C VAL A 489 8.55 17.91 3.48
N THR A 490 7.92 19.07 3.31
CA THR A 490 8.56 20.25 2.71
C THR A 490 8.47 21.45 3.65
N VAL A 491 9.50 22.30 3.60
CA VAL A 491 9.42 23.67 4.10
C VAL A 491 9.51 24.58 2.90
N GLU A 492 8.48 25.40 2.71
CA GLU A 492 8.35 26.29 1.57
C GLU A 492 8.28 27.74 2.04
N SER A 493 8.79 28.67 1.23
CA SER A 493 8.87 30.09 1.56
C SER A 493 8.39 30.97 0.41
N GLU A 494 7.61 32.00 0.74
CA GLU A 494 7.21 33.08 -0.16
C GLU A 494 7.03 34.37 0.66
N ASP A 495 7.64 35.46 0.20
CA ASP A 495 7.56 36.80 0.83
C ASP A 495 7.86 36.77 2.35
N ASP A 496 8.94 36.07 2.74
CA ASP A 496 9.37 35.80 4.13
C ASP A 496 8.38 35.03 5.01
N VAL A 497 7.26 34.55 4.44
CA VAL A 497 6.35 33.61 5.10
C VAL A 497 6.81 32.19 4.80
N ARG A 498 6.87 31.36 5.85
CA ARG A 498 7.27 29.96 5.77
C ARG A 498 6.10 29.05 6.11
N TRP A 499 5.98 27.94 5.41
CA TRP A 499 5.03 26.87 5.69
C TRP A 499 5.75 25.54 5.80
N ILE A 500 5.38 24.75 6.79
CA ILE A 500 5.73 23.33 6.82
C ILE A 500 4.55 22.54 6.27
N LYS A 501 4.83 21.66 5.30
CA LYS A 501 3.82 20.82 4.66
C LYS A 501 4.15 19.34 4.84
N VAL A 502 3.12 18.55 5.07
CA VAL A 502 3.18 17.09 5.15
C VAL A 502 2.26 16.52 4.08
N ASP A 503 2.82 15.74 3.16
CA ASP A 503 2.16 15.24 1.94
C ASP A 503 1.43 16.36 1.16
N GLY A 504 2.03 17.56 1.12
CA GLY A 504 1.52 18.76 0.45
C GLY A 504 0.48 19.57 1.25
N LYS A 505 0.04 19.09 2.41
CA LYS A 505 -0.90 19.82 3.28
C LYS A 505 -0.12 20.70 4.26
N VAL A 506 -0.47 21.98 4.35
CA VAL A 506 0.11 22.91 5.34
C VAL A 506 -0.28 22.47 6.76
N ASP A 507 0.74 22.14 7.56
CA ASP A 507 0.62 21.75 8.98
C ASP A 507 1.10 22.83 9.95
N GLY A 508 1.60 23.95 9.44
CA GLY A 508 1.82 25.17 10.20
C GLY A 508 2.54 26.23 9.38
N SER A 509 2.52 27.46 9.87
CA SER A 509 3.14 28.62 9.23
C SER A 509 3.73 29.60 10.23
N SER A 510 4.57 30.51 9.74
CA SER A 510 5.18 31.59 10.52
C SER A 510 4.24 32.79 10.77
N VAL A 511 3.02 32.79 10.23
CA VAL A 511 2.07 33.90 10.35
C VAL A 511 0.65 33.46 10.70
N GLY A 512 -0.09 32.88 9.76
CA GLY A 512 -1.54 32.66 9.88
C GLY A 512 -1.91 31.66 10.99
N ASP A 513 -1.08 30.63 11.17
CA ASP A 513 -1.31 29.57 12.16
C ASP A 513 -0.75 29.92 13.54
N MET A 514 -0.02 31.02 13.69
CA MET A 514 0.69 31.37 14.92
C MET A 514 -0.21 31.49 16.16
N PRO A 515 -1.40 32.13 16.10
CA PRO A 515 -2.27 32.20 17.28
C PRO A 515 -2.62 30.81 17.81
N THR A 516 -2.95 29.87 16.92
CA THR A 516 -3.32 28.50 17.31
C THR A 516 -2.14 27.75 17.93
N GLN A 517 -0.97 27.80 17.30
CA GLN A 517 0.23 27.08 17.76
C GLN A 517 0.72 27.63 19.11
N ILE A 518 0.78 28.96 19.25
CA ILE A 518 1.18 29.62 20.50
C ILE A 518 0.20 29.29 21.63
N LEU A 519 -1.10 29.43 21.38
CA LEU A 519 -2.13 29.19 22.40
C LEU A 519 -2.22 27.72 22.80
N SER A 520 -2.02 26.78 21.86
CA SER A 520 -2.01 25.35 22.16
C SER A 520 -0.88 24.98 23.13
N GLY A 521 0.27 25.66 23.04
CA GLY A 521 1.38 25.50 23.98
C GLY A 521 1.15 26.21 25.32
N LEU A 522 0.66 27.46 25.29
CA LEU A 522 0.59 28.31 26.49
C LEU A 522 -0.66 28.10 27.35
N LEU A 523 -1.84 27.93 26.75
CA LEU A 523 -3.09 27.83 27.52
C LEU A 523 -3.05 26.76 28.61
N PRO A 524 -2.68 25.49 28.33
CA PRO A 524 -2.72 24.47 29.37
C PRO A 524 -1.67 24.72 30.46
N MET A 525 -0.56 25.38 30.12
CA MET A 525 0.45 25.80 31.09
C MET A 525 -0.06 26.90 32.02
N MET A 526 -0.90 27.80 31.52
CA MET A 526 -1.51 28.87 32.32
C MET A 526 -2.67 28.39 33.20
N PHE A 527 -3.42 27.38 32.76
CA PHE A 527 -4.56 26.84 33.52
C PHE A 527 -4.17 25.80 34.56
N HIS A 528 -3.05 25.10 34.37
CA HIS A 528 -2.53 24.16 35.35
C HIS A 528 -1.83 24.92 36.50
N PRO A 529 -2.08 24.59 37.79
CA PRO A 529 -1.54 25.35 38.91
C PRO A 529 0.00 25.28 39.04
N ALA A 530 0.61 24.17 38.65
CA ALA A 530 2.06 23.97 38.67
C ALA A 530 2.49 22.84 37.69
N PRO A 531 2.48 23.08 36.36
CA PRO A 531 2.78 22.04 35.37
C PRO A 531 4.27 21.69 35.39
N LYS A 532 4.63 20.45 35.72
CA LYS A 532 6.02 19.99 35.80
C LYS A 532 6.38 19.08 34.64
N ASN A 533 5.55 18.07 34.37
CA ASN A 533 5.80 17.06 33.34
C ASN A 533 4.77 17.18 32.22
N VAL A 534 5.23 17.61 31.04
CA VAL A 534 4.36 17.95 29.91
C VAL A 534 4.65 17.01 28.74
N ALA A 535 3.60 16.51 28.08
CA ALA A 535 3.72 15.83 26.79
C ALA A 535 3.13 16.71 25.68
N VAL A 536 3.82 16.79 24.55
CA VAL A 536 3.34 17.44 23.33
C VAL A 536 3.34 16.40 22.21
N ILE A 537 2.18 16.09 21.65
CA ILE A 537 2.01 15.12 20.55
C ILE A 537 1.78 15.91 19.26
N GLY A 538 2.71 15.76 18.31
CA GLY A 538 2.80 16.54 17.08
C GLY A 538 3.77 17.73 17.22
N CYS A 539 4.77 17.80 16.36
CA CYS A 539 5.77 18.86 16.33
C CYS A 539 5.32 20.02 15.45
N GLY A 540 4.91 19.75 14.20
CA GLY A 540 4.63 20.79 13.21
C GLY A 540 5.83 21.74 13.07
N THR A 541 5.61 23.04 13.28
CA THR A 541 6.67 24.07 13.28
C THR A 541 7.53 24.10 14.54
N GLY A 542 7.16 23.34 15.58
CA GLY A 542 7.77 23.39 16.91
C GLY A 542 7.28 24.55 17.78
N VAL A 543 6.41 25.44 17.29
CA VAL A 543 5.93 26.60 18.05
C VAL A 543 5.18 26.18 19.32
N THR A 544 4.39 25.11 19.26
CA THR A 544 3.61 24.61 20.40
C THR A 544 4.51 24.10 21.53
N VAL A 545 5.54 23.31 21.21
CA VAL A 545 6.52 22.86 22.22
C VAL A 545 7.37 24.02 22.74
N GLY A 546 7.73 24.97 21.88
CA GLY A 546 8.40 26.21 22.25
C GLY A 546 7.58 27.06 23.23
N GLY A 547 6.28 27.19 22.98
CA GLY A 547 5.32 27.86 23.85
C GLY A 547 5.15 27.13 25.18
N ALA A 548 5.01 25.81 25.18
CA ALA A 548 4.92 25.02 26.41
C ALA A 548 6.17 25.21 27.32
N LEU A 549 7.36 25.30 26.73
CA LEU A 549 8.61 25.56 27.46
C LEU A 549 8.68 26.97 28.10
N GLN A 550 7.92 27.94 27.60
CA GLN A 550 7.77 29.27 28.24
C GLN A 550 6.95 29.20 29.53
N GLY A 551 6.15 28.15 29.72
CA GLY A 551 5.44 27.87 30.97
C GLY A 551 6.32 27.32 32.09
N GLU A 552 7.64 27.31 31.88
CA GLU A 552 8.67 26.82 32.83
C GLU A 552 8.42 25.42 33.45
N PRO A 553 8.06 24.40 32.66
CA PRO A 553 7.96 23.03 33.19
C PRO A 553 9.33 22.49 33.59
N GLU A 554 9.35 21.41 34.37
CA GLU A 554 10.58 20.66 34.69
C GLU A 554 11.01 19.77 33.51
N TYR A 555 10.05 19.15 32.81
CA TYR A 555 10.28 18.24 31.69
C TYR A 555 9.20 18.39 30.60
N VAL A 556 9.63 18.35 29.33
CA VAL A 556 8.74 18.32 28.17
C VAL A 556 9.13 17.15 27.26
N THR A 557 8.17 16.27 26.98
CA THR A 557 8.33 15.18 26.00
C THR A 557 7.60 15.54 24.71
N LEU A 558 8.35 15.82 23.64
CA LEU A 558 7.81 15.99 22.29
C LEU A 558 7.73 14.63 21.61
N ILE A 559 6.55 14.25 21.15
CA ILE A 559 6.32 13.00 20.42
C ILE A 559 5.85 13.31 19.01
N ASP A 560 6.64 12.92 18.01
CA ASP A 560 6.25 13.01 16.61
C ASP A 560 6.52 11.67 15.89
N ILE A 561 5.67 11.33 14.93
CA ILE A 561 5.78 10.09 14.16
C ILE A 561 6.81 10.20 13.04
N GLU A 562 7.11 11.43 12.58
CA GLU A 562 7.98 11.69 11.44
C GLU A 562 9.15 12.59 11.85
N ARG A 563 10.36 12.04 11.78
CA ARG A 563 11.60 12.74 12.15
C ARG A 563 11.83 13.99 11.29
N GLU A 564 11.45 13.91 10.02
CA GLU A 564 11.61 14.92 9.00
C GLU A 564 10.81 16.19 9.33
N VAL A 565 9.70 16.07 10.08
CA VAL A 565 8.95 17.22 10.61
C VAL A 565 9.77 17.97 11.65
N VAL A 566 10.43 17.25 12.57
CA VAL A 566 11.30 17.85 13.59
C VAL A 566 12.50 18.56 12.95
N ILE A 567 13.08 17.98 11.89
CA ILE A 567 14.15 18.62 11.12
C ILE A 567 13.62 19.89 10.43
N GLY A 568 12.45 19.82 9.78
CA GLY A 568 11.80 20.97 9.14
C GLY A 568 11.46 22.10 10.13
N ALA A 569 11.10 21.77 11.36
CA ALA A 569 10.80 22.74 12.41
C ALA A 569 11.99 23.66 12.78
N HIS A 570 13.23 23.27 12.46
CA HIS A 570 14.41 24.13 12.68
C HIS A 570 14.37 25.40 11.82
N PHE A 571 13.65 25.38 10.69
CA PHE A 571 13.42 26.55 9.85
C PHE A 571 12.48 27.58 10.49
N PHE A 572 11.88 27.28 11.65
CA PHE A 572 10.98 28.18 12.39
C PHE A 572 11.61 28.66 13.71
N ALA A 573 12.94 28.66 13.81
CA ALA A 573 13.68 29.00 15.03
C ALA A 573 13.31 30.38 15.63
N GLY A 574 12.90 31.34 14.79
CA GLY A 574 12.46 32.66 15.24
C GLY A 574 11.10 32.64 15.92
N GLU A 575 10.21 31.76 15.48
CA GLU A 575 8.83 31.63 15.94
C GLU A 575 8.69 30.64 17.10
N ASN A 576 9.50 29.58 17.12
CA ASN A 576 9.41 28.52 18.12
C ASN A 576 10.37 28.68 19.31
N HIS A 577 11.15 29.75 19.36
CA HIS A 577 12.17 30.00 20.39
C HIS A 577 13.32 28.96 20.43
N ALA A 578 13.57 28.27 19.32
CA ALA A 578 14.67 27.31 19.13
C ALA A 578 14.81 26.28 20.28
N PRO A 579 13.77 25.47 20.57
CA PRO A 579 13.71 24.64 21.77
C PRO A 579 14.67 23.44 21.74
N TRP A 580 15.33 23.20 20.62
CA TRP A 580 16.10 21.99 20.30
C TRP A 580 17.31 21.72 21.19
N SER A 581 17.79 22.74 21.90
CA SER A 581 18.92 22.64 22.85
C SER A 581 18.50 22.79 24.32
N ASP A 582 17.20 22.94 24.58
CA ASP A 582 16.67 23.07 25.94
C ASP A 582 16.84 21.73 26.68
N PRO A 583 17.53 21.70 27.83
CA PRO A 583 17.78 20.44 28.56
C PRO A 583 16.50 19.80 29.12
N ARG A 584 15.39 20.54 29.16
CA ARG A 584 14.07 20.04 29.60
C ARG A 584 13.35 19.27 28.49
N LEU A 585 13.76 19.46 27.23
CA LEU A 585 13.11 18.84 26.08
C LEU A 585 13.68 17.45 25.79
N THR A 586 12.81 16.45 25.74
CA THR A 586 13.10 15.13 25.18
C THR A 586 12.27 14.91 23.92
N ILE A 587 12.92 14.57 22.81
CA ILE A 587 12.26 14.28 21.53
C ILE A 587 12.14 12.77 21.37
N VAL A 588 10.94 12.28 21.05
CA VAL A 588 10.62 10.87 20.86
C VAL A 588 10.01 10.66 19.48
N GLU A 589 10.69 9.90 18.64
CA GLU A 589 10.20 9.46 17.34
C GLU A 589 9.28 8.23 17.52
N ASP A 590 7.96 8.46 17.68
CA ASP A 590 6.95 7.41 17.75
C ASP A 590 5.54 7.93 17.46
N ASP A 591 4.62 7.02 17.14
CA ASP A 591 3.18 7.29 17.12
C ASP A 591 2.68 7.68 18.53
N GLY A 592 2.05 8.85 18.68
CA GLY A 592 1.62 9.39 19.97
C GLY A 592 0.69 8.47 20.79
N ARG A 593 -0.21 7.74 20.10
CA ARG A 593 -1.09 6.76 20.76
C ARG A 593 -0.30 5.55 21.26
N ASN A 594 0.61 5.05 20.45
CA ASN A 594 1.51 3.95 20.82
C ASN A 594 2.43 4.35 21.96
N PHE A 595 2.97 5.58 21.96
CA PHE A 595 3.78 6.11 23.04
C PHE A 595 3.02 6.10 24.37
N LEU A 596 1.83 6.72 24.41
CA LEU A 596 1.01 6.74 25.62
C LEU A 596 0.63 5.34 26.09
N ARG A 597 0.30 4.41 25.18
CA ARG A 597 -0.03 3.03 25.58
C ARG A 597 1.09 2.31 26.32
N ARG A 598 2.34 2.67 26.04
CA ARG A 598 3.55 2.05 26.59
C ARG A 598 4.12 2.81 27.78
N SER A 599 3.85 4.10 27.85
CA SER A 599 4.31 4.97 28.91
C SER A 599 3.75 4.48 30.24
N LYS A 600 4.59 4.51 31.28
CA LYS A 600 4.14 4.46 32.69
C LYS A 600 4.20 5.86 33.32
N THR A 601 4.63 6.85 32.55
CA THR A 601 4.82 8.23 32.98
C THR A 601 3.47 8.92 33.04
N ALA A 602 3.14 9.49 34.20
CA ALA A 602 2.05 10.42 34.35
C ALA A 602 2.52 11.83 33.95
N PHE A 603 1.66 12.57 33.26
CA PHE A 603 1.86 13.94 32.81
C PHE A 603 0.86 14.85 33.52
N ASP A 604 1.31 16.05 33.87
CA ASP A 604 0.42 17.09 34.40
C ASP A 604 -0.40 17.70 33.26
N VAL A 605 0.23 17.82 32.09
CA VAL A 605 -0.36 18.38 30.88
C VAL A 605 -0.03 17.48 29.69
N ILE A 606 -1.04 17.16 28.88
CA ILE A 606 -0.87 16.57 27.56
C ILE A 606 -1.48 17.52 26.52
N VAL A 607 -0.65 17.99 25.59
CA VAL A 607 -1.05 18.76 24.42
C VAL A 607 -1.04 17.83 23.21
N SER A 608 -2.15 17.74 22.49
CA SER A 608 -2.31 16.90 21.31
C SER A 608 -2.67 17.80 20.13
N GLU A 609 -1.68 18.05 19.26
CA GLU A 609 -1.80 18.85 18.04
C GLU A 609 -1.36 18.04 16.81
N PRO A 610 -2.05 16.94 16.49
CA PRO A 610 -1.80 16.20 15.26
C PRO A 610 -2.41 16.92 14.05
N SER A 611 -2.08 16.44 12.85
CA SER A 611 -2.71 16.89 11.61
C SER A 611 -4.20 16.51 11.50
N ASN A 612 -4.85 16.87 10.39
CA ASN A 612 -6.30 16.80 10.21
C ASN A 612 -6.83 15.35 10.28
N PRO A 613 -8.00 15.11 10.90
CA PRO A 613 -8.54 13.75 11.11
C PRO A 613 -8.93 13.02 9.81
N TRP A 614 -9.08 13.71 8.68
CA TRP A 614 -9.34 13.07 7.39
C TRP A 614 -8.07 12.51 6.73
N MET A 615 -6.88 12.92 7.19
CA MET A 615 -5.62 12.37 6.74
C MET A 615 -5.42 10.96 7.30
N ALA A 616 -4.92 10.06 6.46
CA ALA A 616 -4.69 8.68 6.86
C ALA A 616 -3.74 8.62 8.09
N GLY A 617 -4.11 7.85 9.10
CA GLY A 617 -3.34 7.70 10.35
C GLY A 617 -3.74 8.69 11.46
N ALA A 618 -3.86 9.98 11.14
CA ALA A 618 -4.14 11.04 12.13
C ALA A 618 -5.47 10.84 12.88
N ALA A 619 -6.51 10.32 12.20
CA ALA A 619 -7.82 10.01 12.78
C ALA A 619 -7.75 9.20 14.08
N SER A 620 -6.71 8.37 14.26
CA SER A 620 -6.57 7.50 15.43
C SER A 620 -6.39 8.26 16.76
N LEU A 621 -5.94 9.52 16.69
CA LEU A 621 -5.77 10.46 17.81
C LEU A 621 -7.05 11.27 18.11
N PHE A 622 -8.13 11.06 17.37
CA PHE A 622 -9.44 11.71 17.60
C PHE A 622 -10.51 10.71 18.06
N THR A 623 -10.09 9.53 18.56
CA THR A 623 -11.00 8.44 18.94
C THR A 623 -11.29 8.43 20.44
N LYS A 624 -12.46 7.91 20.82
CA LYS A 624 -12.82 7.70 22.24
C LYS A 624 -11.76 6.87 22.96
N GLU A 625 -11.20 5.86 22.28
CA GLU A 625 -10.16 5.00 22.82
C GLU A 625 -8.86 5.77 23.09
N PHE A 626 -8.50 6.74 22.24
CA PHE A 626 -7.35 7.59 22.48
C PHE A 626 -7.59 8.55 23.66
N PHE A 627 -8.74 9.21 23.73
CA PHE A 627 -9.05 10.08 24.86
C PHE A 627 -9.09 9.31 26.19
N THR A 628 -9.64 8.09 26.18
CA THR A 628 -9.62 7.20 27.37
C THR A 628 -8.19 6.80 27.74
N LEU A 629 -7.30 6.63 26.76
CA LEU A 629 -5.90 6.33 26.99
C LEU A 629 -5.14 7.53 27.56
N ALA A 630 -5.35 8.74 27.02
CA ALA A 630 -4.75 9.97 27.51
C ALA A 630 -5.20 10.28 28.95
N ALA A 631 -6.49 10.10 29.25
CA ALA A 631 -7.05 10.30 30.59
C ALA A 631 -6.40 9.40 31.67
N LYS A 632 -5.85 8.24 31.29
CA LYS A 632 -5.11 7.35 32.23
C LYS A 632 -3.71 7.85 32.56
N HIS A 633 -3.19 8.81 31.79
CA HIS A 633 -1.84 9.34 31.91
C HIS A 633 -1.80 10.75 32.48
N ILE A 634 -2.95 11.30 32.87
CA ILE A 634 -3.03 12.59 33.56
C ILE A 634 -3.66 12.39 34.94
N ASP A 635 -3.36 13.29 35.86
CA ASP A 635 -4.00 13.32 37.17
C ASP A 635 -5.51 13.60 37.02
N PRO A 636 -6.42 12.84 37.66
CA PRO A 636 -7.86 13.02 37.51
C PRO A 636 -8.40 14.35 38.05
N ASP A 637 -7.73 14.94 39.04
CA ASP A 637 -8.20 16.11 39.78
C ASP A 637 -7.59 17.41 39.22
N HIS A 638 -6.35 17.36 38.75
CA HIS A 638 -5.59 18.54 38.32
C HIS A 638 -5.01 18.45 36.90
N GLY A 639 -4.96 17.25 36.31
CA GLY A 639 -4.37 17.04 34.99
C GLY A 639 -5.16 17.70 33.87
N LEU A 640 -4.46 18.28 32.89
CA LEU A 640 -5.07 18.92 31.73
C LEU A 640 -4.73 18.20 30.43
N PHE A 641 -5.73 18.07 29.57
CA PHE A 641 -5.57 17.60 28.20
C PHE A 641 -6.08 18.67 27.25
N LEU A 642 -5.22 19.12 26.33
CA LEU A 642 -5.58 20.02 25.24
C LEU A 642 -5.56 19.23 23.92
N GLN A 643 -6.63 19.36 23.14
CA GLN A 643 -6.72 18.78 21.79
C GLN A 643 -6.97 19.90 20.79
N TRP A 644 -6.09 20.03 19.82
CA TRP A 644 -6.39 20.81 18.63
C TRP A 644 -7.53 20.14 17.86
N LEU A 645 -8.54 20.90 17.47
CA LEU A 645 -9.69 20.41 16.72
C LEU A 645 -9.88 21.23 15.44
N LEU A 646 -9.85 20.53 14.33
CA LEU A 646 -10.25 21.06 13.03
C LEU A 646 -11.73 21.45 13.08
N ILE A 647 -12.07 22.72 12.82
CA ILE A 647 -13.48 23.20 12.73
C ILE A 647 -13.89 23.61 11.30
N TYR A 648 -12.96 23.59 10.36
CA TYR A 648 -13.18 23.88 8.94
C TYR A 648 -13.11 22.60 8.10
N GLU A 649 -13.74 22.58 6.92
CA GLU A 649 -13.74 21.41 6.01
C GLU A 649 -14.21 20.09 6.66
N LEU A 650 -15.06 20.18 7.69
CA LEU A 650 -15.68 19.01 8.36
C LEU A 650 -17.04 18.62 7.76
N ALA A 651 -17.72 19.56 7.09
CA ALA A 651 -19.05 19.32 6.56
C ALA A 651 -18.96 18.47 5.28
N PRO A 652 -19.70 17.36 5.15
CA PRO A 652 -19.73 16.55 3.93
C PRO A 652 -20.37 17.27 2.72
N GLU A 653 -20.72 18.55 2.87
CA GLU A 653 -21.52 19.34 1.91
C GLU A 653 -20.79 20.61 1.43
N ARG A 654 -19.59 20.93 1.93
CA ARG A 654 -18.87 22.17 1.61
C ARG A 654 -17.39 22.00 1.36
#